data_AF-A0A452FKG3-F1
#
_entry.id   AF-A0A452FKG3-F1
#
_cell.length_a   1.000
_cell.length_b   1.000
_cell.length_c   1.000
_cell.angle_alpha   90.00
_cell.angle_beta   90.00
_cell.angle_gamma   90.00
#
_symmetry.space_group_name_H-M   'P 1'
#
loop_
_entity.id
_entity.type
_entity.pdbx_description
1 polymer ?
#
loop_
_entity_poly.entity_id
_entity_poly.type
_entity_poly.pdbx_seq_one_letter_code
_entity_poly.pdbx_strand_id
1 'polypeptide(L)'
;APHPRVGQSLQVTTGCQDHSLKLALSLVLSDVIRYFNPSVLKPICPLGTGAVGRAAAEAGRPVILGIWMGGFDGQLDFQNDWKLINVFFSNASQCHLCSSTQQVNRTCWEDRRMGQADKYNEQESFVVVFQPFFYERALPPPSVSEARPTPSPAPVLSSTGDPPAGQKDEPFSAKERPLKCPSQENPYLFTYRNSNYLPRMLKPQVKTEVRDGAEIRCSDKDPSDTVPTSVHRLKLADIKVIGALGDSLTAGNGAGSKPGNVLDVLTQYRGLSWSVGGDQNLSSVITLPNMLREFNPSLKGFSVGKGTESSSGAYLNQAVAGARAEDLPVQARRLVDLMKNDKNINFQEDWKIITLFIGGNDLCDVCDDPVRYSPQNFVDNIGQALDILHAEVPRAFVNLVKVLEIINLRKLYQEKNVSCPRLILRNLCPCVLKYDDNATELASLIEVNKKYQEGTHQLVESGRYDTREDFTVVVQPFFEKVDMPMTPEGLPDNSYFAPDCFHFSSKAHAHAASALWNNMLQPVGQKTRQHNFEDQINITCPDQAGNGIGSKPNDLSDVTTQYRGLSYSSGGDSSLENVTTLPNILRKFNGNLTGYAVGTGDANETNAFLNQAVPGAKAEELVNQVQTLIQKMKSDHRVNFHEDWKVITVLIGGNDLCDYCTDSNLYSADNFFDHLRNALDILHKEVPRALVNLVDFMSPSIMRQVFLGNPDKCPVHQASILCNCVLTPRESSQELAKLESITRAYQSSMRELVESGRYETREDFSVVLQPFFYNIRLPVLADGRPDVSFFAPDCLHPMGFPDLCQPFISLPVSLVHELRPADIKVVAALGDSLTTRSIQSTPVPQHCTSISLSPVHSSISPFKDILKKFNPNILGFSTGTQEETAGLNVAAEGARARDMPAQARDLVERMKTSPEINLQKDWKLITLFIGSNDLCHYCDNEEARSAEEYVKYIRQALDILYEQLPRAFINVVEVMELADLHQGQDGKCVMPLPAQSNCTCLQGSQENLPEMQELKTVNWDFQSALSTLSYQYLQREDFAVVVQPFFQNTLVPLNKRGGADLTFFSEDCFHFSERGHAEMAIALWNNMLEPVGHKTTSNNFTYSRTKLKCPSAENPYLRTLRNSQLLQNQADTEPPVLSWAVPVAAGGGLVVGVGAVMTWRALRGRQNENSPLSLNTMSF
;
A
#
# COMPACT_ATOMS: atom_id res chain seq x y z
N ALA A 1 4.58 -1.41 67.36
CA ALA A 1 4.24 -2.77 66.91
C ALA A 1 5.02 -3.04 65.62
N PRO A 2 5.57 -4.25 65.42
CA PRO A 2 6.89 -4.44 64.82
C PRO A 2 6.92 -4.24 63.30
N HIS A 3 8.02 -3.63 62.85
CA HIS A 3 8.49 -3.56 61.47
C HIS A 3 8.87 -4.96 60.94
N PRO A 4 8.57 -5.32 59.68
CA PRO A 4 9.34 -6.32 58.97
C PRO A 4 10.69 -5.70 58.56
N ARG A 5 11.79 -6.33 58.95
CA ARG A 5 13.15 -5.91 58.62
C ARG A 5 13.53 -6.35 57.21
N VAL A 6 14.26 -5.43 56.61
CA VAL A 6 14.90 -5.39 55.31
C VAL A 6 15.96 -6.47 55.12
N GLY A 7 16.04 -7.00 53.90
CA GLY A 7 16.93 -8.09 53.51
C GLY A 7 18.43 -7.79 53.61
N GLN A 8 19.22 -8.85 53.76
CA GLN A 8 20.68 -8.81 53.77
C GLN A 8 21.26 -9.64 52.61
N SER A 9 22.41 -9.20 52.10
CA SER A 9 23.18 -9.87 51.04
C SER A 9 24.30 -10.73 51.65
N LEU A 10 24.32 -12.03 51.34
CA LEU A 10 25.39 -12.95 51.76
C LEU A 10 26.26 -13.37 50.55
N GLN A 11 27.58 -13.29 50.67
CA GLN A 11 28.54 -13.76 49.66
C GLN A 11 29.27 -15.02 50.12
N VAL A 12 29.28 -16.08 49.30
CA VAL A 12 30.12 -17.27 49.49
C VAL A 12 31.02 -17.43 48.26
N THR A 13 32.34 -17.33 48.44
CA THR A 13 33.35 -17.47 47.37
C THR A 13 34.21 -18.71 47.61
N THR A 14 34.29 -19.60 46.61
CA THR A 14 35.25 -20.70 46.58
C THR A 14 36.12 -20.60 45.32
N GLY A 15 37.42 -20.28 45.49
CA GLY A 15 38.45 -20.35 44.43
C GLY A 15 39.01 -18.99 44.00
N CYS A 16 40.21 -18.65 44.50
CA CYS A 16 40.82 -17.31 44.42
C CYS A 16 41.71 -17.10 43.19
N GLN A 17 41.50 -15.98 42.47
CA GLN A 17 42.59 -15.20 41.86
C GLN A 17 42.26 -13.76 41.45
N ASP A 18 41.01 -13.28 41.59
CA ASP A 18 40.64 -11.93 41.10
C ASP A 18 39.79 -11.17 42.15
N HIS A 19 40.47 -10.43 43.03
CA HIS A 19 39.93 -9.95 44.31
C HIS A 19 39.35 -8.52 44.30
N SER A 20 39.72 -7.65 43.35
CA SER A 20 39.35 -6.22 43.41
C SER A 20 38.01 -5.92 42.73
N LEU A 21 37.77 -6.48 41.54
CA LEU A 21 36.58 -6.17 40.74
C LEU A 21 35.29 -6.76 41.34
N LYS A 22 35.38 -7.99 41.87
CA LYS A 22 34.22 -8.72 42.42
C LYS A 22 33.72 -8.14 43.75
N LEU A 23 34.63 -7.60 44.57
CA LEU A 23 34.30 -6.93 45.82
C LEU A 23 33.67 -5.55 45.57
N ALA A 24 34.20 -4.81 44.59
CA ALA A 24 33.65 -3.52 44.18
C ALA A 24 32.22 -3.64 43.63
N LEU A 25 31.94 -4.65 42.79
CA LEU A 25 30.59 -4.86 42.24
C LEU A 25 29.55 -5.17 43.33
N SER A 26 29.92 -5.98 44.33
CA SER A 26 29.04 -6.34 45.43
C SER A 26 28.71 -5.15 46.33
N LEU A 27 29.69 -4.28 46.58
CA LEU A 27 29.50 -3.06 47.38
C LEU A 27 28.59 -2.06 46.66
N VAL A 28 28.80 -1.86 45.35
CA VAL A 28 27.96 -0.97 44.52
C VAL A 28 26.50 -1.45 44.50
N LEU A 29 26.26 -2.75 44.32
CA LEU A 29 24.89 -3.27 44.30
C LEU A 29 24.21 -3.14 45.68
N SER A 30 24.95 -3.39 46.76
CA SER A 30 24.42 -3.23 48.12
C SER A 30 24.09 -1.77 48.44
N ASP A 31 24.93 -0.82 48.01
CA ASP A 31 24.69 0.61 48.22
C ASP A 31 23.50 1.13 47.38
N VAL A 32 23.33 0.63 46.15
CA VAL A 32 22.14 0.94 45.31
C VAL A 32 20.85 0.41 45.93
N ILE A 33 20.82 -0.83 46.44
CA ILE A 33 19.62 -1.36 47.10
C ILE A 33 19.35 -0.60 48.41
N ARG A 34 20.40 -0.22 49.14
CA ARG A 34 20.27 0.52 50.40
C ARG A 34 19.73 1.94 50.23
N TYR A 35 19.94 2.54 49.06
CA TYR A 35 19.29 3.79 48.68
C TYR A 35 17.76 3.69 48.69
N PHE A 36 17.20 2.56 48.20
CA PHE A 36 15.76 2.30 48.21
C PHE A 36 15.27 1.68 49.52
N ASN A 37 16.15 1.00 50.26
CA ASN A 37 15.81 0.40 51.54
C ASN A 37 16.95 0.49 52.59
N PRO A 38 16.94 1.49 53.50
CA PRO A 38 18.10 1.83 54.33
C PRO A 38 18.56 0.75 55.31
N SER A 39 17.69 -0.22 55.65
CA SER A 39 18.00 -1.24 56.66
C SER A 39 18.74 -2.48 56.14
N VAL A 40 19.14 -2.49 54.85
CA VAL A 40 20.07 -3.49 54.29
C VAL A 40 21.45 -3.31 54.92
N LEU A 41 22.01 -4.31 55.63
CA LEU A 41 23.33 -4.21 56.25
C LEU A 41 24.47 -4.19 55.21
N LYS A 42 25.62 -3.56 55.55
CA LYS A 42 26.81 -3.58 54.68
C LYS A 42 27.49 -4.96 54.78
N PRO A 43 28.01 -5.53 53.67
CA PRO A 43 28.72 -6.81 53.73
C PRO A 43 29.97 -6.69 54.62
N ILE A 44 30.15 -7.59 55.59
CA ILE A 44 31.38 -7.72 56.38
C ILE A 44 32.14 -8.93 55.84
N CYS A 45 33.39 -8.75 55.38
CA CYS A 45 34.29 -9.87 55.07
C CYS A 45 35.16 -10.17 56.30
N PRO A 46 35.10 -11.38 56.91
CA PRO A 46 36.13 -11.81 57.83
C PRO A 46 37.41 -12.11 57.04
N LEU A 47 38.55 -11.59 57.52
CA LEU A 47 39.87 -11.92 57.00
C LEU A 47 40.24 -13.35 57.39
N GLY A 48 40.48 -14.19 56.38
CA GLY A 48 41.29 -15.39 56.50
C GLY A 48 40.54 -16.69 56.76
N THR A 49 40.65 -17.63 55.83
CA THR A 49 41.42 -18.88 55.98
C THR A 49 41.25 -19.68 54.69
N GLY A 50 42.38 -20.14 54.14
CA GLY A 50 42.41 -20.86 52.87
C GLY A 50 42.19 -22.38 53.03
N ALA A 51 42.45 -23.06 51.90
CA ALA A 51 42.68 -24.51 51.74
C ALA A 51 41.41 -25.34 51.41
N VAL A 52 41.41 -26.48 50.68
CA VAL A 52 42.42 -27.39 50.06
C VAL A 52 41.78 -27.99 48.79
N GLY A 53 42.60 -28.46 47.84
CA GLY A 53 42.18 -28.97 46.54
C GLY A 53 41.80 -30.45 46.41
N ARG A 54 41.46 -30.76 45.15
CA ARG A 54 41.22 -32.05 44.46
C ARG A 54 39.89 -32.79 44.70
N ALA A 55 39.22 -33.04 43.57
CA ALA A 55 38.11 -33.95 43.29
C ALA A 55 36.73 -33.60 43.92
N ALA A 56 36.02 -32.64 43.31
CA ALA A 56 34.58 -32.49 43.48
C ALA A 56 33.97 -31.79 42.26
N ALA A 57 34.06 -32.40 41.08
CA ALA A 57 33.27 -31.98 39.91
C ALA A 57 31.83 -32.56 39.92
N GLU A 58 31.51 -33.37 40.93
CA GLU A 58 30.16 -33.88 41.21
C GLU A 58 29.76 -33.54 42.65
N ALA A 59 29.11 -32.40 42.85
CA ALA A 59 28.09 -32.10 43.88
C ALA A 59 28.14 -30.60 44.28
N GLY A 60 27.06 -29.87 43.98
CA GLY A 60 26.78 -28.54 44.54
C GLY A 60 26.47 -28.52 46.04
N ARG A 61 27.02 -29.45 46.84
CA ARG A 61 26.78 -29.56 48.30
C ARG A 61 27.62 -28.62 49.20
N PRO A 62 28.88 -28.23 48.90
CA PRO A 62 29.67 -27.40 49.83
C PRO A 62 29.18 -25.95 49.95
N VAL A 63 28.66 -25.37 48.86
CA VAL A 63 28.18 -23.97 48.83
C VAL A 63 26.87 -23.82 49.62
N ILE A 64 26.00 -24.83 49.56
CA ILE A 64 24.74 -24.87 50.33
C ILE A 64 25.02 -25.09 51.83
N LEU A 65 26.05 -25.86 52.18
CA LEU A 65 26.44 -26.09 53.58
C LEU A 65 26.97 -24.82 54.26
N GLY A 66 27.69 -23.95 53.53
CA GLY A 66 28.15 -22.65 54.02
C GLY A 66 27.01 -21.66 54.32
N ILE A 67 25.95 -21.68 53.49
CA ILE A 67 24.74 -20.87 53.71
C ILE A 67 23.97 -21.37 54.95
N TRP A 68 23.94 -22.68 55.18
CA TRP A 68 23.27 -23.29 56.34
C TRP A 68 24.01 -23.01 57.66
N MET A 69 25.35 -22.92 57.65
CA MET A 69 26.13 -22.57 58.85
C MET A 69 26.06 -21.08 59.24
N GLY A 70 25.56 -20.20 58.36
CA GLY A 70 25.24 -18.81 58.70
C GLY A 70 24.03 -18.64 59.63
N GLY A 71 23.29 -19.73 59.91
CA GLY A 71 22.16 -19.76 60.84
C GLY A 71 22.52 -19.59 62.33
N PHE A 72 23.80 -19.39 62.67
CA PHE A 72 24.24 -19.14 64.05
C PHE A 72 24.53 -17.66 64.35
N ASP A 73 24.41 -16.77 63.37
CA ASP A 73 24.47 -15.34 63.64
C ASP A 73 23.05 -14.84 63.98
N GLY A 74 22.81 -14.51 65.25
CA GLY A 74 21.48 -14.26 65.83
C GLY A 74 20.73 -13.03 65.30
N GLN A 75 21.07 -12.53 64.11
CA GLN A 75 20.48 -11.35 63.48
C GLN A 75 19.63 -11.64 62.23
N LEU A 76 19.58 -12.88 61.74
CA LEU A 76 18.86 -13.25 60.51
C LEU A 76 17.70 -14.22 60.79
N ASP A 77 16.47 -13.85 60.42
CA ASP A 77 15.34 -14.79 60.40
C ASP A 77 15.32 -15.52 59.05
N PHE A 78 15.81 -16.75 59.07
CA PHE A 78 15.96 -17.55 57.86
C PHE A 78 14.64 -17.91 57.17
N GLN A 79 13.50 -17.87 57.86
CA GLN A 79 12.21 -18.17 57.25
C GLN A 79 11.49 -16.94 56.71
N ASN A 80 11.61 -15.77 57.37
CA ASN A 80 10.76 -14.62 57.07
C ASN A 80 11.45 -13.50 56.28
N ASP A 81 12.78 -13.43 56.28
CA ASP A 81 13.50 -12.35 55.56
C ASP A 81 13.72 -12.69 54.06
N TRP A 82 13.80 -11.70 53.18
CA TRP A 82 14.20 -11.91 51.77
C TRP A 82 15.73 -11.86 51.63
N LYS A 83 16.32 -12.80 50.88
CA LYS A 83 17.78 -12.94 50.72
C LYS A 83 18.20 -12.81 49.25
N LEU A 84 19.23 -12.02 48.98
CA LEU A 84 19.87 -11.93 47.66
C LEU A 84 21.28 -12.52 47.75
N ILE A 85 21.57 -13.55 46.95
CA ILE A 85 22.83 -14.30 47.00
C ILE A 85 23.50 -14.22 45.62
N ASN A 86 24.72 -13.67 45.58
CA ASN A 86 25.49 -13.51 44.34
C ASN A 86 26.64 -14.53 44.29
N VAL A 87 26.70 -15.33 43.22
CA VAL A 87 27.71 -16.38 43.02
C VAL A 87 28.51 -16.09 41.75
N PHE A 88 29.85 -16.10 41.85
CA PHE A 88 30.75 -15.77 40.74
C PHE A 88 31.60 -16.97 40.34
N PHE A 89 31.58 -17.33 39.05
CA PHE A 89 32.42 -18.39 38.48
C PHE A 89 33.70 -17.81 37.84
N SER A 90 34.81 -18.56 37.84
CA SER A 90 36.06 -18.17 37.17
C SER A 90 36.33 -19.00 35.92
N ASN A 91 37.02 -18.40 34.95
CA ASN A 91 37.20 -18.93 33.59
C ASN A 91 38.01 -20.25 33.52
N ALA A 92 38.75 -20.61 34.58
CA ALA A 92 39.61 -21.79 34.62
C ALA A 92 38.87 -23.14 34.75
N SER A 93 37.53 -23.15 34.76
CA SER A 93 36.72 -24.36 34.94
C SER A 93 36.09 -24.90 33.65
N GLN A 94 36.39 -24.30 32.49
CA GLN A 94 35.76 -24.65 31.21
C GLN A 94 36.19 -26.01 30.60
N CYS A 95 37.29 -26.62 31.07
CA CYS A 95 37.87 -27.81 30.41
C CYS A 95 37.46 -29.18 30.99
N HIS A 96 36.66 -29.24 32.06
CA HIS A 96 36.38 -30.51 32.74
C HIS A 96 34.96 -31.08 32.56
N LEU A 97 34.11 -30.47 31.73
CA LEU A 97 32.69 -30.85 31.62
C LEU A 97 32.24 -31.36 30.24
N CYS A 98 33.12 -31.42 29.23
CA CYS A 98 32.78 -31.90 27.88
C CYS A 98 33.87 -32.85 27.32
N SER A 99 33.48 -33.95 26.69
CA SER A 99 34.40 -34.93 26.07
C SER A 99 34.87 -34.50 24.68
N SER A 100 36.00 -35.02 24.22
CA SER A 100 36.76 -34.57 23.05
C SER A 100 36.03 -34.64 21.70
N THR A 101 34.90 -35.34 21.58
CA THR A 101 34.12 -35.42 20.33
C THR A 101 33.15 -34.25 20.10
N GLN A 102 32.95 -33.36 21.08
CA GLN A 102 32.05 -32.21 20.97
C GLN A 102 32.76 -30.85 20.89
N GLN A 103 34.08 -30.81 20.74
CA GLN A 103 34.85 -29.57 20.77
C GLN A 103 34.76 -28.68 19.53
N VAL A 104 34.06 -29.09 18.47
CA VAL A 104 33.98 -28.29 17.22
C VAL A 104 32.80 -27.32 17.22
N ASN A 105 31.80 -27.49 18.09
CA ASN A 105 30.65 -26.59 18.17
C ASN A 105 30.48 -26.00 19.58
N ARG A 106 30.35 -24.67 19.65
CA ARG A 106 30.23 -23.83 20.87
C ARG A 106 28.98 -24.08 21.75
N THR A 107 28.28 -25.20 21.60
CA THR A 107 26.94 -25.43 22.19
C THR A 107 26.92 -26.14 23.55
N CYS A 108 28.04 -26.73 24.01
CA CYS A 108 28.04 -27.56 25.24
C CYS A 108 27.73 -26.77 26.55
N TRP A 109 28.07 -25.48 26.61
CA TRP A 109 27.91 -24.66 27.82
C TRP A 109 26.54 -23.99 27.96
N GLU A 110 25.83 -23.75 26.86
CA GLU A 110 24.53 -23.07 26.88
C GLU A 110 23.39 -24.02 27.26
N ASP A 111 23.44 -25.29 26.84
CA ASP A 111 22.41 -26.29 27.14
C ASP A 111 22.30 -26.65 28.63
N ARG A 112 23.43 -26.75 29.36
CA ARG A 112 23.40 -27.02 30.81
C ARG A 112 23.07 -25.80 31.66
N ARG A 113 23.31 -24.59 31.16
CA ARG A 113 23.04 -23.32 31.87
C ARG A 113 21.55 -23.13 32.14
N MET A 114 20.68 -23.57 31.22
CA MET A 114 19.24 -23.33 31.33
C MET A 114 18.50 -24.45 32.06
N GLY A 115 18.90 -25.70 31.84
CA GLY A 115 18.29 -26.84 32.51
C GLY A 115 18.46 -26.86 34.04
N GLN A 116 19.49 -26.22 34.59
CA GLN A 116 19.63 -26.09 36.05
C GLN A 116 18.87 -24.88 36.62
N ALA A 117 18.81 -23.74 35.92
CA ALA A 117 18.09 -22.56 36.41
C ALA A 117 16.57 -22.78 36.45
N ASP A 118 16.01 -23.45 35.44
CA ASP A 118 14.57 -23.78 35.41
C ASP A 118 14.17 -24.69 36.57
N LYS A 119 15.02 -25.66 36.92
CA LYS A 119 14.77 -26.61 38.02
C LYS A 119 14.69 -25.96 39.40
N TYR A 120 15.37 -24.84 39.63
CA TYR A 120 15.29 -24.11 40.90
C TYR A 120 14.21 -23.01 40.91
N ASN A 121 13.75 -22.58 39.73
CA ASN A 121 12.74 -21.53 39.54
C ASN A 121 11.28 -22.06 39.54
N GLU A 122 11.08 -23.34 39.85
CA GLU A 122 9.76 -23.96 40.04
C GLU A 122 9.13 -23.65 41.41
N GLN A 123 9.94 -23.27 42.42
CA GLN A 123 9.44 -22.89 43.75
C GLN A 123 9.11 -21.40 43.81
N GLU A 124 7.90 -21.04 44.24
CA GLU A 124 7.43 -19.64 44.26
C GLU A 124 8.23 -18.71 45.19
N SER A 125 8.95 -19.28 46.17
CA SER A 125 9.73 -18.55 47.17
C SER A 125 11.21 -18.36 46.81
N PHE A 126 11.68 -18.86 45.65
CA PHE A 126 13.09 -18.82 45.29
C PHE A 126 13.29 -18.63 43.77
N VAL A 127 14.20 -17.71 43.38
CA VAL A 127 14.50 -17.44 41.97
C VAL A 127 16.00 -17.24 41.73
N VAL A 128 16.53 -17.88 40.69
CA VAL A 128 17.93 -17.85 40.25
C VAL A 128 18.02 -17.18 38.88
N VAL A 129 18.87 -16.16 38.76
CA VAL A 129 19.06 -15.38 37.54
C VAL A 129 20.55 -15.36 37.16
N PHE A 130 20.88 -15.72 35.91
CA PHE A 130 22.29 -15.82 35.46
C PHE A 130 22.72 -14.65 34.58
N GLN A 131 23.82 -13.97 34.93
CA GLN A 131 24.33 -12.80 34.20
C GLN A 131 25.76 -13.03 33.66
N PRO A 132 26.00 -12.93 32.33
CA PRO A 132 27.33 -13.03 31.75
C PRO A 132 28.07 -11.67 31.83
N PHE A 133 29.38 -11.67 32.11
CA PHE A 133 30.15 -10.44 32.34
C PHE A 133 31.48 -10.30 31.55
N PHE A 134 31.94 -11.28 30.74
CA PHE A 134 33.20 -11.17 29.97
C PHE A 134 33.29 -12.07 28.70
N TYR A 135 33.60 -11.50 27.52
CA TYR A 135 34.16 -12.14 26.32
C TYR A 135 35.20 -11.20 25.64
N GLU A 136 36.16 -11.80 24.92
CA GLU A 136 37.35 -11.15 24.33
C GLU A 136 37.28 -10.97 22.79
N ARG A 137 38.05 -9.98 22.29
CA ARG A 137 38.30 -9.57 20.89
C ARG A 137 38.90 -10.67 19.99
N ALA A 138 38.51 -10.69 18.70
CA ALA A 138 39.20 -11.42 17.63
C ALA A 138 40.12 -10.51 16.79
N LEU A 139 41.31 -11.01 16.40
CA LEU A 139 42.35 -10.35 15.57
C LEU A 139 42.11 -10.54 14.05
N PRO A 140 42.63 -9.67 13.15
CA PRO A 140 42.49 -9.78 11.69
C PRO A 140 43.61 -10.61 10.99
N PRO A 141 43.40 -11.13 9.75
CA PRO A 141 44.38 -11.90 8.96
C PRO A 141 45.20 -11.03 7.94
N PRO A 142 46.30 -11.56 7.33
CA PRO A 142 47.23 -10.79 6.49
C PRO A 142 46.93 -10.77 4.97
N SER A 143 47.61 -9.90 4.21
CA SER A 143 47.38 -9.47 2.81
C SER A 143 48.24 -10.12 1.69
N VAL A 144 47.61 -10.29 0.50
CA VAL A 144 48.00 -10.09 -0.94
C VAL A 144 49.38 -10.51 -1.53
N SER A 145 49.37 -11.28 -2.65
CA SER A 145 49.95 -10.87 -3.97
C SER A 145 49.29 -11.57 -5.21
N GLU A 146 48.86 -10.73 -6.17
CA GLU A 146 48.54 -10.87 -7.63
C GLU A 146 47.50 -11.87 -8.24
N ALA A 147 46.41 -11.32 -8.84
CA ALA A 147 45.77 -11.68 -10.16
C ALA A 147 44.43 -10.90 -10.45
N ARG A 148 44.11 -10.55 -11.72
CA ARG A 148 42.90 -9.80 -12.24
C ARG A 148 42.59 -10.20 -13.72
N PRO A 149 41.44 -9.85 -14.40
CA PRO A 149 40.21 -9.15 -13.95
C PRO A 149 38.81 -9.62 -14.51
N THR A 150 37.73 -9.25 -13.77
CA THR A 150 36.28 -8.98 -14.11
C THR A 150 35.34 -10.09 -14.64
N PRO A 151 33.97 -10.03 -14.50
CA PRO A 151 33.07 -8.89 -14.19
C PRO A 151 31.89 -9.10 -13.17
N SER A 152 31.32 -7.99 -12.64
CA SER A 152 29.98 -7.82 -11.99
C SER A 152 29.67 -8.67 -10.71
N PRO A 153 28.70 -8.37 -9.79
CA PRO A 153 27.37 -7.71 -9.94
C PRO A 153 26.93 -6.74 -8.79
N ALA A 154 25.71 -6.19 -8.85
CA ALA A 154 24.96 -5.58 -7.72
C ALA A 154 24.46 -6.67 -6.73
N PRO A 155 23.71 -6.42 -5.61
CA PRO A 155 23.26 -5.18 -4.94
C PRO A 155 23.30 -5.21 -3.36
N VAL A 156 22.78 -4.14 -2.71
CA VAL A 156 21.98 -4.13 -1.44
C VAL A 156 22.64 -4.28 -0.04
N LEU A 157 22.36 -3.23 0.77
CA LEU A 157 22.14 -3.09 2.24
C LEU A 157 22.87 -3.98 3.26
N SER A 158 23.50 -3.30 4.23
CA SER A 158 23.07 -3.25 5.65
C SER A 158 23.92 -2.14 6.33
N SER A 159 23.41 -1.21 7.13
CA SER A 159 22.70 -1.31 8.41
C SER A 159 22.21 0.13 8.76
N THR A 160 21.13 0.38 9.51
CA THR A 160 20.98 0.06 10.93
C THR A 160 19.49 0.06 11.33
N GLY A 161 18.94 -1.15 11.49
CA GLY A 161 18.19 -1.42 12.70
C GLY A 161 19.15 -2.04 13.70
N ASP A 162 18.90 -1.86 14.99
CA ASP A 162 19.31 -2.79 16.03
C ASP A 162 18.46 -2.54 17.28
N PRO A 163 18.19 -3.54 18.16
CA PRO A 163 18.21 -4.97 17.90
C PRO A 163 17.05 -5.73 18.64
N PRO A 164 16.86 -7.03 18.35
CA PRO A 164 16.04 -7.91 19.19
C PRO A 164 16.71 -8.16 20.55
N ALA A 165 15.91 -8.47 21.58
CA ALA A 165 16.39 -8.90 22.88
C ALA A 165 17.25 -10.19 22.77
N GLY A 166 18.56 -10.01 22.65
CA GLY A 166 19.57 -11.05 22.52
C GLY A 166 21.02 -10.53 22.60
N GLN A 167 21.22 -9.21 22.66
CA GLN A 167 22.51 -8.59 22.98
C GLN A 167 22.38 -7.81 24.30
N LYS A 168 23.02 -8.32 25.35
CA LYS A 168 23.44 -7.51 26.50
C LYS A 168 24.89 -7.12 26.21
N ASP A 169 25.15 -5.83 26.09
CA ASP A 169 26.47 -5.26 25.80
C ASP A 169 27.56 -5.82 26.75
N GLU A 170 28.71 -6.20 26.17
CA GLU A 170 29.97 -6.37 26.90
C GLU A 170 30.82 -5.07 26.93
N PRO A 171 31.99 -5.01 27.59
CA PRO A 171 32.16 -4.37 28.88
C PRO A 171 32.77 -2.96 28.78
N PHE A 172 32.39 -2.14 29.76
CA PHE A 172 33.06 -0.97 30.32
C PHE A 172 33.89 -0.08 29.37
N SER A 173 33.22 0.91 28.79
CA SER A 173 33.82 2.22 28.52
C SER A 173 33.30 3.23 29.54
N ALA A 174 34.23 3.91 30.22
CA ALA A 174 33.96 4.86 31.28
C ALA A 174 33.38 6.18 30.72
N LYS A 175 32.07 6.21 30.48
CA LYS A 175 31.26 7.43 30.50
C LYS A 175 29.97 7.13 31.24
N GLU A 176 29.70 7.92 32.28
CA GLU A 176 28.60 7.76 33.24
C GLU A 176 27.26 7.53 32.52
N ARG A 177 26.77 6.28 32.55
CA ARG A 177 25.40 5.95 32.16
C ARG A 177 24.47 6.23 33.36
N PRO A 178 23.28 6.83 33.16
CA PRO A 178 22.30 6.97 34.23
C PRO A 178 21.87 5.58 34.73
N LEU A 179 21.88 5.38 36.04
CA LEU A 179 21.23 4.22 36.65
C LEU A 179 19.75 4.23 36.25
N LYS A 180 19.28 3.18 35.57
CA LYS A 180 17.86 3.01 35.24
C LYS A 180 17.11 2.55 36.49
N CYS A 181 16.21 3.40 36.99
CA CYS A 181 15.26 3.03 38.04
C CYS A 181 14.09 2.22 37.45
N PRO A 182 13.49 1.28 38.20
CA PRO A 182 12.27 0.60 37.79
C PRO A 182 11.14 1.60 37.50
N SER A 183 10.38 1.41 36.42
CA SER A 183 9.21 2.24 36.11
C SER A 183 8.00 1.80 36.93
N GLN A 184 6.98 2.65 37.06
CA GLN A 184 5.76 2.31 37.81
C GLN A 184 4.98 1.14 37.17
N GLU A 185 5.13 0.95 35.85
CA GLU A 185 4.55 -0.17 35.09
C GLU A 185 5.33 -1.48 35.27
N ASN A 186 6.63 -1.42 35.59
CA ASN A 186 7.47 -2.57 35.87
C ASN A 186 8.28 -2.36 37.18
N PRO A 187 7.61 -2.24 38.34
CA PRO A 187 8.25 -1.88 39.61
C PRO A 187 8.99 -3.06 40.27
N TYR A 188 9.13 -4.17 39.54
CA TYR A 188 9.66 -5.44 40.03
C TYR A 188 11.08 -5.67 39.52
N LEU A 189 11.91 -6.41 40.28
CA LEU A 189 13.16 -6.92 39.73
C LEU A 189 12.85 -7.92 38.61
N PHE A 190 13.54 -7.76 37.47
CA PHE A 190 13.37 -8.62 36.31
C PHE A 190 13.97 -10.02 36.56
N THR A 191 13.06 -10.99 36.60
CA THR A 191 13.26 -12.44 36.65
C THR A 191 12.89 -13.04 35.30
N TYR A 192 13.28 -14.28 35.01
CA TYR A 192 12.91 -14.95 33.75
C TYR A 192 11.40 -14.90 33.42
N ARG A 193 10.52 -14.95 34.45
CA ARG A 193 9.06 -14.92 34.26
C ARG A 193 8.49 -13.55 33.92
N ASN A 194 9.00 -12.47 34.50
CA ASN A 194 8.44 -11.12 34.33
C ASN A 194 9.29 -10.21 33.42
N SER A 195 10.31 -10.77 32.74
CA SER A 195 11.18 -10.01 31.83
C SER A 195 11.04 -10.38 30.35
N ASN A 196 10.03 -11.19 29.99
CA ASN A 196 9.84 -11.72 28.63
C ASN A 196 11.14 -12.28 28.02
N TYR A 197 11.97 -12.92 28.86
CA TYR A 197 13.23 -13.49 28.44
C TYR A 197 12.96 -14.82 27.72
N LEU A 198 12.87 -14.78 26.39
CA LEU A 198 12.79 -15.98 25.54
C LEU A 198 14.18 -16.62 25.45
N PRO A 199 14.38 -17.82 26.03
CA PRO A 199 15.65 -18.50 25.95
C PRO A 199 15.80 -19.11 24.55
N ARG A 200 16.87 -18.73 23.85
CA ARG A 200 17.25 -19.31 22.57
C ARG A 200 17.75 -20.75 22.83
N MET A 201 16.83 -21.71 22.90
CA MET A 201 17.15 -23.15 22.85
C MET A 201 16.56 -23.77 21.59
N LEU A 202 17.45 -24.46 20.89
CA LEU A 202 17.11 -25.36 19.81
C LEU A 202 16.56 -26.68 20.37
N LYS A 203 15.33 -27.04 19.92
CA LYS A 203 14.64 -28.36 19.90
C LYS A 203 13.95 -28.81 21.21
N PRO A 204 12.88 -29.67 21.23
CA PRO A 204 12.25 -30.48 20.17
C PRO A 204 10.71 -30.31 20.02
N GLN A 205 10.17 -30.69 18.85
CA GLN A 205 8.74 -30.62 18.51
C GLN A 205 7.85 -31.42 19.49
N VAL A 206 7.01 -30.71 20.25
CA VAL A 206 5.63 -31.15 20.53
C VAL A 206 4.72 -30.05 20.00
N LYS A 207 3.94 -30.43 18.99
CA LYS A 207 3.14 -29.57 18.13
C LYS A 207 1.92 -29.01 18.87
N THR A 208 1.88 -27.70 19.05
CA THR A 208 0.64 -26.95 19.23
C THR A 208 0.29 -26.34 17.86
N GLU A 209 -0.88 -26.70 17.33
CA GLU A 209 -1.38 -26.26 16.01
C GLU A 209 -1.39 -24.72 15.91
N VAL A 210 -0.64 -24.20 14.95
CA VAL A 210 -0.72 -22.81 14.49
C VAL A 210 -2.10 -22.64 13.82
N ARG A 211 -2.87 -21.62 14.23
CA ARG A 211 -4.11 -21.23 13.55
C ARG A 211 -3.84 -19.96 12.74
N ASP A 212 -4.00 -20.05 11.44
CA ASP A 212 -3.83 -18.94 10.49
C ASP A 212 -5.13 -18.14 10.42
N GLY A 213 -5.18 -17.02 11.13
CA GLY A 213 -6.31 -16.08 11.15
C GLY A 213 -6.01 -14.78 10.41
N ALA A 214 -7.04 -14.16 9.83
CA ALA A 214 -6.93 -12.87 9.14
C ALA A 214 -8.10 -11.92 9.50
N GLU A 215 -8.02 -10.65 9.08
CA GLU A 215 -9.08 -9.65 9.23
C GLU A 215 -9.28 -8.90 7.89
N ILE A 216 -10.53 -8.67 7.48
CA ILE A 216 -10.88 -7.90 6.27
C ILE A 216 -11.38 -6.50 6.67
N ARG A 217 -10.59 -5.48 6.32
CA ARG A 217 -10.87 -4.05 6.60
C ARG A 217 -11.29 -3.27 5.34
N CYS A 218 -12.27 -3.78 4.61
CA CYS A 218 -12.83 -3.08 3.45
C CYS A 218 -13.81 -1.97 3.87
N SER A 219 -13.80 -0.85 3.14
CA SER A 219 -14.66 0.31 3.39
C SER A 219 -16.10 0.13 2.90
N ASP A 220 -16.32 -0.61 1.80
CA ASP A 220 -17.64 -0.98 1.29
C ASP A 220 -17.90 -2.47 1.57
N LYS A 221 -18.84 -2.74 2.47
CA LYS A 221 -19.35 -4.09 2.79
C LYS A 221 -20.85 -4.21 2.53
N ASP A 222 -21.47 -3.17 1.99
CA ASP A 222 -22.92 -3.10 1.87
C ASP A 222 -23.40 -3.88 0.64
N PRO A 223 -24.58 -4.53 0.72
CA PRO A 223 -25.21 -5.14 -0.45
C PRO A 223 -25.57 -4.07 -1.48
N SER A 224 -25.86 -4.51 -2.71
CA SER A 224 -26.39 -3.61 -3.74
C SER A 224 -27.75 -3.05 -3.31
N ASP A 225 -28.03 -1.79 -3.67
CA ASP A 225 -29.30 -1.11 -3.35
C ASP A 225 -30.53 -1.89 -3.84
N THR A 226 -30.35 -2.66 -4.92
CA THR A 226 -31.33 -3.62 -5.42
C THR A 226 -30.64 -4.94 -5.71
N VAL A 227 -31.36 -6.05 -5.54
CA VAL A 227 -30.82 -7.38 -5.87
C VAL A 227 -30.44 -7.40 -7.35
N PRO A 228 -29.16 -7.63 -7.70
CA PRO A 228 -28.73 -7.52 -9.08
C PRO A 228 -29.40 -8.59 -9.94
N THR A 229 -29.78 -8.22 -11.15
CA THR A 229 -30.37 -9.17 -12.13
C THR A 229 -29.32 -9.78 -13.06
N SER A 230 -28.11 -9.20 -13.08
CA SER A 230 -26.99 -9.64 -13.90
C SER A 230 -25.78 -9.91 -13.02
N VAL A 231 -25.03 -10.96 -13.36
CA VAL A 231 -23.84 -11.40 -12.62
C VAL A 231 -22.71 -10.37 -12.74
N HIS A 232 -22.73 -9.57 -13.80
CA HIS A 232 -21.79 -8.48 -14.05
C HIS A 232 -22.02 -7.25 -13.16
N ARG A 233 -23.04 -7.28 -12.29
CA ARG A 233 -23.31 -6.25 -11.27
C ARG A 233 -23.33 -6.82 -9.85
N LEU A 234 -22.82 -8.04 -9.68
CA LEU A 234 -22.89 -8.78 -8.43
C LEU A 234 -21.84 -8.28 -7.44
N LYS A 235 -22.27 -7.70 -6.31
CA LYS A 235 -21.37 -7.44 -5.18
C LYS A 235 -21.21 -8.68 -4.30
N LEU A 236 -20.13 -8.73 -3.52
CA LEU A 236 -19.86 -9.82 -2.57
C LEU A 236 -20.97 -9.98 -1.53
N ALA A 237 -21.55 -8.86 -1.07
CA ALA A 237 -22.64 -8.85 -0.09
C ALA A 237 -23.98 -9.34 -0.67
N ASP A 238 -24.16 -9.37 -2.00
CA ASP A 238 -25.37 -9.88 -2.64
C ASP A 238 -25.42 -11.42 -2.70
N ILE A 239 -24.27 -12.07 -2.55
CA ILE A 239 -24.13 -13.53 -2.56
C ILE A 239 -24.74 -14.09 -1.27
N LYS A 240 -25.72 -14.98 -1.40
CA LYS A 240 -26.44 -15.56 -0.26
C LYS A 240 -26.18 -17.05 -0.08
N VAL A 241 -25.74 -17.73 -1.13
CA VAL A 241 -25.55 -19.18 -1.13
C VAL A 241 -24.16 -19.53 -1.65
N ILE A 242 -23.45 -20.41 -0.97
CA ILE A 242 -22.17 -20.97 -1.42
C ILE A 242 -22.24 -22.49 -1.48
N GLY A 243 -21.68 -23.08 -2.54
CA GLY A 243 -21.59 -24.53 -2.73
C GLY A 243 -20.29 -24.93 -3.41
N ALA A 244 -19.98 -26.22 -3.41
CA ALA A 244 -18.79 -26.72 -4.12
C ALA A 244 -18.94 -28.14 -4.65
N LEU A 245 -18.21 -28.40 -5.74
CA LEU A 245 -18.06 -29.69 -6.40
C LEU A 245 -16.55 -30.01 -6.50
N GLY A 246 -16.17 -31.28 -6.38
CA GLY A 246 -14.77 -31.67 -6.49
C GLY A 246 -14.41 -33.00 -5.85
N ASP A 247 -13.13 -33.11 -5.48
CA ASP A 247 -12.54 -34.30 -4.89
C ASP A 247 -12.24 -34.15 -3.37
N SER A 248 -11.27 -34.91 -2.88
CA SER A 248 -10.83 -34.94 -1.49
C SER A 248 -10.23 -33.61 -1.00
N LEU A 249 -9.63 -32.80 -1.86
CA LEU A 249 -9.12 -31.47 -1.48
C LEU A 249 -10.27 -30.52 -1.20
N THR A 250 -11.35 -30.57 -2.00
CA THR A 250 -12.57 -29.79 -1.76
C THR A 250 -13.38 -30.33 -0.57
N ALA A 251 -13.29 -31.63 -0.26
CA ALA A 251 -13.89 -32.24 0.93
C ALA A 251 -13.10 -31.97 2.24
N GLY A 252 -11.85 -31.49 2.15
CA GLY A 252 -10.99 -31.22 3.31
C GLY A 252 -10.42 -32.49 3.97
N ASN A 253 -10.12 -33.53 3.19
CA ASN A 253 -9.50 -34.75 3.71
C ASN A 253 -8.20 -34.44 4.46
N GLY A 254 -8.13 -34.84 5.73
CA GLY A 254 -6.94 -34.69 6.56
C GLY A 254 -6.56 -33.25 6.92
N ALA A 255 -7.36 -32.23 6.57
CA ALA A 255 -7.00 -30.83 6.78
C ALA A 255 -6.73 -30.49 8.26
N GLY A 256 -7.52 -31.05 9.17
CA GLY A 256 -7.33 -30.90 10.62
C GLY A 256 -6.56 -32.03 11.29
N SER A 257 -5.85 -32.87 10.54
CA SER A 257 -5.16 -34.03 11.09
C SER A 257 -3.85 -33.63 11.78
N LYS A 258 -3.66 -34.19 12.99
CA LYS A 258 -2.41 -33.99 13.73
C LYS A 258 -1.24 -34.64 12.99
N PRO A 259 -0.05 -34.01 12.98
CA PRO A 259 1.05 -34.56 12.22
C PRO A 259 1.49 -35.95 12.69
N GLY A 260 1.73 -36.84 11.73
CA GLY A 260 2.02 -38.26 11.97
C GLY A 260 0.77 -39.15 12.10
N ASN A 261 -0.44 -38.60 12.19
CA ASN A 261 -1.68 -39.38 12.24
C ASN A 261 -2.22 -39.68 10.83
N VAL A 262 -1.57 -40.60 10.13
CA VAL A 262 -1.91 -40.96 8.74
C VAL A 262 -3.31 -41.54 8.60
N LEU A 263 -3.83 -42.24 9.62
CA LEU A 263 -5.17 -42.83 9.57
C LEU A 263 -6.29 -41.78 9.56
N ASP A 264 -6.05 -40.62 10.18
CA ASP A 264 -7.04 -39.54 10.25
C ASP A 264 -7.17 -38.74 8.95
N VAL A 265 -6.32 -38.98 7.95
CA VAL A 265 -6.45 -38.41 6.60
C VAL A 265 -7.74 -38.85 5.90
N LEU A 266 -8.26 -40.03 6.27
CA LEU A 266 -9.55 -40.53 5.79
C LEU A 266 -10.73 -39.69 6.31
N THR A 267 -10.51 -38.91 7.36
CA THR A 267 -11.49 -37.97 7.91
C THR A 267 -11.62 -36.75 7.00
N GLN A 268 -12.85 -36.45 6.57
CA GLN A 268 -13.18 -35.30 5.73
C GLN A 268 -13.54 -34.10 6.62
N TYR A 269 -12.60 -33.17 6.81
CA TYR A 269 -12.77 -31.94 7.60
C TYR A 269 -13.45 -30.85 6.77
N ARG A 270 -14.71 -31.09 6.39
CA ARG A 270 -15.46 -30.20 5.49
C ARG A 270 -15.55 -28.76 5.99
N GLY A 271 -15.61 -28.57 7.30
CA GLY A 271 -15.61 -27.24 7.93
C GLY A 271 -14.33 -26.42 7.71
N LEU A 272 -13.21 -27.07 7.39
CA LEU A 272 -11.91 -26.44 7.09
C LEU A 272 -11.61 -26.35 5.58
N SER A 273 -12.56 -26.76 4.73
CA SER A 273 -12.37 -26.72 3.27
C SER A 273 -12.18 -25.29 2.77
N TRP A 274 -11.20 -25.08 1.89
CA TRP A 274 -10.75 -23.75 1.47
C TRP A 274 -11.83 -23.00 0.68
N SER A 275 -12.62 -23.73 -0.11
CA SER A 275 -13.62 -23.16 -1.02
C SER A 275 -15.04 -23.10 -0.44
N VAL A 276 -15.36 -23.85 0.61
CA VAL A 276 -16.75 -23.97 1.12
C VAL A 276 -16.87 -24.31 2.61
N GLY A 277 -15.78 -24.41 3.37
CA GLY A 277 -15.82 -24.65 4.82
C GLY A 277 -16.14 -23.38 5.62
N GLY A 278 -16.94 -23.48 6.68
CA GLY A 278 -17.34 -22.34 7.52
C GLY A 278 -17.18 -22.57 9.02
N ASP A 279 -16.26 -23.46 9.42
CA ASP A 279 -15.94 -23.59 10.84
C ASP A 279 -15.34 -22.29 11.38
N GLN A 280 -15.74 -21.91 12.59
CA GLN A 280 -15.25 -20.72 13.30
C GLN A 280 -15.48 -19.41 12.50
N ASN A 281 -14.50 -18.51 12.51
CA ASN A 281 -14.53 -17.19 11.87
C ASN A 281 -13.19 -16.89 11.18
N LEU A 282 -13.12 -15.80 10.43
CA LEU A 282 -11.95 -15.45 9.64
C LEU A 282 -10.67 -15.25 10.47
N SER A 283 -10.80 -14.81 11.73
CA SER A 283 -9.67 -14.63 12.64
C SER A 283 -9.06 -15.92 13.16
N SER A 284 -9.58 -17.09 12.75
CA SER A 284 -9.08 -18.40 13.17
C SER A 284 -9.03 -19.45 12.06
N VAL A 285 -9.90 -19.35 11.06
CA VAL A 285 -10.01 -20.29 9.94
C VAL A 285 -10.28 -19.48 8.67
N ILE A 286 -9.27 -19.37 7.81
CA ILE A 286 -9.38 -18.64 6.54
C ILE A 286 -9.96 -19.58 5.48
N THR A 287 -11.17 -19.29 5.04
CA THR A 287 -11.91 -19.99 3.97
C THR A 287 -12.74 -18.99 3.18
N LEU A 288 -13.12 -19.34 1.95
CA LEU A 288 -13.97 -18.47 1.14
C LEU A 288 -15.30 -18.08 1.85
N PRO A 289 -16.05 -19.00 2.49
CA PRO A 289 -17.24 -18.62 3.26
C PRO A 289 -16.94 -17.67 4.42
N ASN A 290 -15.86 -17.88 5.17
CA ASN A 290 -15.52 -17.00 6.30
C ASN A 290 -15.13 -15.59 5.82
N MET A 291 -14.54 -15.45 4.63
CA MET A 291 -14.31 -14.14 3.99
C MET A 291 -15.62 -13.50 3.48
N LEU A 292 -16.48 -14.26 2.79
CA LEU A 292 -17.77 -13.75 2.31
C LEU A 292 -18.70 -13.34 3.45
N ARG A 293 -18.64 -14.01 4.61
CA ARG A 293 -19.43 -13.68 5.80
C ARG A 293 -19.07 -12.32 6.43
N GLU A 294 -17.90 -11.77 6.11
CA GLU A 294 -17.56 -10.39 6.48
C GLU A 294 -18.41 -9.36 5.71
N PHE A 295 -18.96 -9.73 4.55
CA PHE A 295 -19.83 -8.90 3.70
C PHE A 295 -21.30 -9.28 3.88
N ASN A 296 -21.60 -10.59 3.91
CA ASN A 296 -22.94 -11.09 4.17
C ASN A 296 -22.92 -12.13 5.31
N PRO A 297 -23.16 -11.70 6.56
CA PRO A 297 -23.22 -12.60 7.71
C PRO A 297 -24.31 -13.69 7.61
N SER A 298 -25.29 -13.52 6.71
CA SER A 298 -26.40 -14.46 6.48
C SER A 298 -26.13 -15.48 5.37
N LEU A 299 -24.88 -15.61 4.90
CA LEU A 299 -24.47 -16.61 3.90
C LEU A 299 -24.90 -18.03 4.30
N LYS A 300 -25.38 -18.83 3.35
CA LYS A 300 -25.88 -20.20 3.55
C LYS A 300 -25.13 -21.20 2.67
N GLY A 301 -25.19 -22.48 3.02
CA GLY A 301 -24.70 -23.58 2.19
C GLY A 301 -23.26 -24.03 2.47
N PHE A 302 -22.49 -23.26 3.23
CA PHE A 302 -21.13 -23.66 3.64
C PHE A 302 -21.16 -24.90 4.55
N SER A 303 -20.13 -25.75 4.44
CA SER A 303 -19.99 -26.95 5.24
C SER A 303 -19.36 -26.69 6.62
N VAL A 304 -19.71 -27.51 7.61
CA VAL A 304 -19.19 -27.41 8.99
C VAL A 304 -18.81 -28.79 9.54
N GLY A 305 -17.84 -28.81 10.45
CA GLY A 305 -17.39 -30.02 11.11
C GLY A 305 -16.82 -31.08 10.15
N LYS A 306 -17.04 -32.36 10.49
CA LYS A 306 -16.50 -33.53 9.79
C LYS A 306 -17.63 -34.38 9.23
N GLY A 307 -17.43 -35.00 8.06
CA GLY A 307 -18.39 -35.95 7.50
C GLY A 307 -18.25 -36.15 5.99
N THR A 308 -18.98 -37.13 5.45
CA THR A 308 -19.11 -37.38 4.01
C THR A 308 -20.08 -36.38 3.36
N GLU A 309 -20.23 -36.41 2.03
CA GLU A 309 -21.14 -35.54 1.27
C GLU A 309 -22.63 -35.78 1.58
N SER A 310 -22.92 -36.90 2.24
CA SER A 310 -24.22 -37.32 2.78
C SER A 310 -24.46 -36.92 4.24
N SER A 311 -23.43 -36.40 4.91
CA SER A 311 -23.57 -35.94 6.29
C SER A 311 -24.31 -34.61 6.34
N SER A 312 -25.11 -34.39 7.39
CA SER A 312 -25.87 -33.13 7.56
C SER A 312 -24.98 -31.89 7.59
N GLY A 313 -23.76 -32.00 8.15
CA GLY A 313 -22.77 -30.91 8.17
C GLY A 313 -22.13 -30.60 6.80
N ALA A 314 -22.36 -31.41 5.76
CA ALA A 314 -21.82 -31.14 4.43
C ALA A 314 -22.55 -30.00 3.70
N TYR A 315 -23.82 -29.74 4.02
CA TYR A 315 -24.66 -28.75 3.34
C TYR A 315 -24.51 -28.83 1.80
N LEU A 316 -23.98 -27.78 1.15
CA LEU A 316 -23.81 -27.72 -0.30
C LEU A 316 -22.38 -28.07 -0.78
N ASN A 317 -21.51 -28.58 0.11
CA ASN A 317 -20.26 -29.20 -0.29
C ASN A 317 -20.54 -30.63 -0.76
N GLN A 318 -20.62 -30.84 -2.08
CA GLN A 318 -20.89 -32.14 -2.70
C GLN A 318 -19.65 -32.82 -3.27
N ALA A 319 -18.46 -32.33 -2.91
CA ALA A 319 -17.20 -32.96 -3.27
C ALA A 319 -17.06 -34.34 -2.62
N VAL A 320 -16.48 -35.30 -3.35
CA VAL A 320 -16.36 -36.70 -2.95
C VAL A 320 -14.89 -37.13 -3.02
N ALA A 321 -14.36 -37.68 -1.92
CA ALA A 321 -12.99 -38.16 -1.89
C ALA A 321 -12.75 -39.24 -2.95
N GLY A 322 -11.67 -39.09 -3.73
CA GLY A 322 -11.32 -39.99 -4.83
C GLY A 322 -12.10 -39.77 -6.14
N ALA A 323 -12.96 -38.75 -6.22
CA ALA A 323 -13.70 -38.44 -7.44
C ALA A 323 -12.78 -37.97 -8.58
N ARG A 324 -13.21 -38.26 -9.82
CA ARG A 324 -12.61 -37.80 -11.07
C ARG A 324 -13.58 -36.88 -11.81
N ALA A 325 -13.14 -36.32 -12.95
CA ALA A 325 -14.00 -35.43 -13.74
C ALA A 325 -15.34 -36.10 -14.14
N GLU A 326 -15.32 -37.41 -14.45
CA GLU A 326 -16.52 -38.19 -14.83
C GLU A 326 -17.60 -38.27 -13.73
N ASP A 327 -17.24 -38.03 -12.47
CA ASP A 327 -18.19 -38.06 -11.34
C ASP A 327 -18.90 -36.72 -11.12
N LEU A 328 -18.38 -35.63 -11.70
CA LEU A 328 -18.92 -34.28 -11.50
C LEU A 328 -20.39 -34.11 -11.90
N PRO A 329 -20.90 -34.71 -13.01
CA PRO A 329 -22.31 -34.57 -13.35
C PRO A 329 -23.25 -35.09 -12.26
N VAL A 330 -22.88 -36.15 -11.54
CA VAL A 330 -23.67 -36.68 -10.42
C VAL A 330 -23.62 -35.73 -9.22
N GLN A 331 -22.44 -35.17 -8.91
CA GLN A 331 -22.30 -34.17 -7.85
C GLN A 331 -23.13 -32.90 -8.17
N ALA A 332 -23.11 -32.43 -9.43
CA ALA A 332 -23.86 -31.26 -9.89
C ALA A 332 -25.38 -31.46 -9.72
N ARG A 333 -25.93 -32.59 -10.17
CA ARG A 333 -27.36 -32.91 -9.97
C ARG A 333 -27.74 -32.90 -8.49
N ARG A 334 -26.94 -33.56 -7.66
CA ARG A 334 -27.19 -33.62 -6.21
C ARG A 334 -27.13 -32.23 -5.57
N LEU A 335 -26.18 -31.38 -5.96
CA LEU A 335 -26.10 -30.00 -5.51
C LEU A 335 -27.36 -29.21 -5.89
N VAL A 336 -27.84 -29.34 -7.13
CA VAL A 336 -29.08 -28.70 -7.61
C VAL A 336 -30.29 -29.18 -6.81
N ASP A 337 -30.42 -30.49 -6.60
CA ASP A 337 -31.53 -31.07 -5.82
C ASP A 337 -31.52 -30.57 -4.37
N LEU A 338 -30.35 -30.47 -3.74
CA LEU A 338 -30.23 -29.94 -2.39
C LEU A 338 -30.64 -28.47 -2.32
N MET A 339 -30.20 -27.63 -3.27
CA MET A 339 -30.59 -26.22 -3.32
C MET A 339 -32.09 -26.03 -3.58
N LYS A 340 -32.71 -26.88 -4.41
CA LYS A 340 -34.16 -26.83 -4.70
C LYS A 340 -35.00 -27.26 -3.49
N ASN A 341 -34.51 -28.21 -2.69
CA ASN A 341 -35.24 -28.79 -1.57
C ASN A 341 -35.02 -28.06 -0.24
N ASP A 342 -34.00 -27.22 -0.13
CA ASP A 342 -33.76 -26.41 1.06
C ASP A 342 -34.70 -25.19 1.11
N LYS A 343 -35.62 -25.20 2.08
CA LYS A 343 -36.60 -24.12 2.28
C LYS A 343 -35.94 -22.78 2.68
N ASN A 344 -34.69 -22.79 3.10
CA ASN A 344 -33.95 -21.59 3.45
C ASN A 344 -33.28 -20.93 2.25
N ILE A 345 -33.26 -21.58 1.09
CA ILE A 345 -32.68 -21.04 -0.14
C ILE A 345 -33.82 -20.64 -1.08
N ASN A 346 -33.87 -19.37 -1.48
CA ASN A 346 -34.71 -19.00 -2.60
C ASN A 346 -33.98 -19.38 -3.89
N PHE A 347 -34.26 -20.58 -4.38
CA PHE A 347 -33.58 -21.15 -5.54
C PHE A 347 -33.63 -20.26 -6.78
N GLN A 348 -34.66 -19.42 -6.96
CA GLN A 348 -34.79 -18.53 -8.11
C GLN A 348 -34.06 -17.20 -7.90
N GLU A 349 -34.21 -16.59 -6.73
CA GLU A 349 -33.81 -15.19 -6.52
C GLU A 349 -32.46 -15.00 -5.82
N ASP A 350 -32.00 -15.97 -5.03
CA ASP A 350 -30.76 -15.81 -4.26
C ASP A 350 -29.52 -16.01 -5.14
N TRP A 351 -28.55 -15.10 -5.09
CA TRP A 351 -27.29 -15.31 -5.80
C TRP A 351 -26.45 -16.42 -5.18
N LYS A 352 -25.98 -17.35 -6.01
CA LYS A 352 -25.14 -18.48 -5.61
C LYS A 352 -23.73 -18.34 -6.16
N ILE A 353 -22.75 -18.69 -5.35
CA ILE A 353 -21.38 -18.91 -5.80
C ILE A 353 -21.04 -20.40 -5.67
N ILE A 354 -20.56 -21.02 -6.75
CA ILE A 354 -20.27 -22.45 -6.80
C ILE A 354 -18.82 -22.64 -7.21
N THR A 355 -18.03 -23.32 -6.38
CA THR A 355 -16.62 -23.62 -6.69
C THR A 355 -16.47 -25.06 -7.19
N LEU A 356 -15.90 -25.24 -8.37
CA LEU A 356 -15.59 -26.52 -8.98
C LEU A 356 -14.07 -26.68 -9.07
N PHE A 357 -13.54 -27.73 -8.43
CA PHE A 357 -12.13 -28.09 -8.49
C PHE A 357 -11.97 -29.61 -8.54
N ILE A 358 -11.37 -30.12 -9.62
CA ILE A 358 -11.19 -31.56 -9.89
C ILE A 358 -9.89 -31.78 -10.70
N GLY A 359 -9.43 -33.02 -10.76
CA GLY A 359 -8.46 -33.48 -11.77
C GLY A 359 -7.18 -34.07 -11.19
N GLY A 360 -6.96 -33.98 -9.87
CA GLY A 360 -5.82 -34.62 -9.22
C GLY A 360 -5.84 -36.13 -9.41
N ASN A 361 -6.97 -36.78 -9.16
CA ASN A 361 -7.13 -38.23 -9.34
C ASN A 361 -7.02 -38.65 -10.80
N ASP A 362 -7.60 -37.88 -11.74
CA ASP A 362 -7.46 -38.11 -13.17
C ASP A 362 -5.98 -38.12 -13.62
N LEU A 363 -5.17 -37.16 -13.14
CA LEU A 363 -3.73 -37.10 -13.41
C LEU A 363 -2.94 -38.21 -12.71
N CYS A 364 -3.37 -38.61 -11.51
CA CYS A 364 -2.73 -39.70 -10.77
C CYS A 364 -2.97 -41.08 -11.39
N ASP A 365 -4.00 -41.22 -12.26
CA ASP A 365 -4.41 -42.48 -12.88
C ASP A 365 -4.26 -42.52 -14.41
N VAL A 366 -3.91 -41.42 -15.08
CA VAL A 366 -3.86 -41.35 -16.57
C VAL A 366 -2.92 -42.37 -17.21
N CYS A 367 -1.85 -42.76 -16.52
CA CYS A 367 -0.93 -43.78 -17.01
C CYS A 367 -1.51 -45.21 -16.98
N ASP A 368 -2.56 -45.45 -16.19
CA ASP A 368 -3.26 -46.74 -16.14
C ASP A 368 -4.33 -46.84 -17.24
N ASP A 369 -5.03 -45.74 -17.54
CA ASP A 369 -6.01 -45.66 -18.64
C ASP A 369 -5.98 -44.29 -19.34
N PRO A 370 -5.08 -44.09 -20.32
CA PRO A 370 -4.90 -42.80 -21.00
C PRO A 370 -6.07 -42.43 -21.92
N VAL A 371 -6.96 -43.38 -22.22
CA VAL A 371 -8.16 -43.13 -23.03
C VAL A 371 -9.26 -42.58 -22.14
N ARG A 372 -9.55 -43.24 -21.02
CA ARG A 372 -10.56 -42.81 -20.04
C ARG A 372 -10.23 -41.42 -19.51
N TYR A 373 -8.98 -41.21 -19.08
CA TYR A 373 -8.47 -39.93 -18.55
C TYR A 373 -7.76 -39.11 -19.63
N SER A 374 -8.28 -39.11 -20.85
CA SER A 374 -7.76 -38.26 -21.91
C SER A 374 -8.15 -36.79 -21.68
N PRO A 375 -7.37 -35.81 -22.18
CA PRO A 375 -7.73 -34.39 -22.08
C PRO A 375 -9.12 -34.06 -22.62
N GLN A 376 -9.54 -34.74 -23.68
CA GLN A 376 -10.87 -34.54 -24.25
C GLN A 376 -11.96 -34.99 -23.28
N ASN A 377 -11.90 -36.24 -22.79
CA ASN A 377 -12.88 -36.74 -21.83
C ASN A 377 -12.91 -35.92 -20.54
N PHE A 378 -11.75 -35.47 -20.06
CA PHE A 378 -11.65 -34.60 -18.89
C PHE A 378 -12.45 -33.30 -19.09
N VAL A 379 -12.23 -32.62 -20.21
CA VAL A 379 -12.95 -31.38 -20.56
C VAL A 379 -14.43 -31.64 -20.80
N ASP A 380 -14.79 -32.73 -21.48
CA ASP A 380 -16.19 -33.08 -21.78
C ASP A 380 -16.98 -33.39 -20.50
N ASN A 381 -16.36 -34.08 -19.53
CA ASN A 381 -16.99 -34.40 -18.26
C ASN A 381 -17.20 -33.16 -17.38
N ILE A 382 -16.24 -32.23 -17.35
CA ILE A 382 -16.42 -30.91 -16.73
C ILE A 382 -17.53 -30.14 -17.44
N GLY A 383 -17.54 -30.17 -18.77
CA GLY A 383 -18.58 -29.56 -19.60
C GLY A 383 -19.98 -30.06 -19.26
N GLN A 384 -20.17 -31.36 -19.10
CA GLN A 384 -21.46 -31.94 -18.71
C GLN A 384 -21.95 -31.44 -17.34
N ALA A 385 -21.05 -31.28 -16.36
CA ALA A 385 -21.42 -30.74 -15.05
C ALA A 385 -21.79 -29.26 -15.13
N LEU A 386 -21.04 -28.46 -15.90
CA LEU A 386 -21.34 -27.05 -16.14
C LEU A 386 -22.63 -26.86 -16.94
N ASP A 387 -22.94 -27.75 -17.90
CA ASP A 387 -24.20 -27.76 -18.65
C ASP A 387 -25.40 -27.94 -17.73
N ILE A 388 -25.32 -28.86 -16.75
CA ILE A 388 -26.38 -29.06 -15.74
C ILE A 388 -26.58 -27.79 -14.92
N LEU A 389 -25.49 -27.18 -14.43
CA LEU A 389 -25.58 -25.94 -13.66
C LEU A 389 -26.17 -24.79 -14.50
N HIS A 390 -25.68 -24.62 -15.73
CA HIS A 390 -26.14 -23.58 -16.65
C HIS A 390 -27.61 -23.76 -17.06
N ALA A 391 -28.07 -25.01 -17.22
CA ALA A 391 -29.46 -25.29 -17.58
C ALA A 391 -30.44 -25.10 -16.41
N GLU A 392 -30.02 -25.40 -15.17
CA GLU A 392 -30.95 -25.52 -14.05
C GLU A 392 -30.80 -24.43 -12.97
N VAL A 393 -29.63 -23.81 -12.82
CA VAL A 393 -29.36 -22.89 -11.72
C VAL A 393 -29.44 -21.44 -12.22
N PRO A 394 -30.41 -20.64 -11.73
CA PRO A 394 -30.45 -19.21 -12.00
C PRO A 394 -29.56 -18.46 -11.01
N ARG A 395 -29.10 -17.26 -11.39
CA ARG A 395 -28.30 -16.36 -10.54
C ARG A 395 -27.08 -17.04 -9.94
N ALA A 396 -26.16 -17.51 -10.78
CA ALA A 396 -24.98 -18.23 -10.32
C ALA A 396 -23.67 -17.70 -10.92
N PHE A 397 -22.69 -17.53 -10.03
CA PHE A 397 -21.28 -17.32 -10.39
C PHE A 397 -20.53 -18.62 -10.12
N VAL A 398 -19.95 -19.24 -11.16
CA VAL A 398 -19.21 -20.50 -11.02
C VAL A 398 -17.71 -20.25 -11.10
N ASN A 399 -16.98 -20.54 -10.02
CA ASN A 399 -15.53 -20.61 -10.00
C ASN A 399 -15.07 -21.95 -10.57
N LEU A 400 -14.44 -21.96 -11.75
CA LEU A 400 -13.74 -23.13 -12.29
C LEU A 400 -12.24 -23.02 -11.98
N VAL A 401 -11.77 -23.69 -10.94
CA VAL A 401 -10.35 -23.64 -10.56
C VAL A 401 -9.55 -24.64 -11.39
N LYS A 402 -8.46 -24.16 -12.02
CA LYS A 402 -7.59 -25.04 -12.83
C LYS A 402 -6.92 -26.10 -11.96
N VAL A 403 -6.78 -27.31 -12.50
CA VAL A 403 -6.01 -28.37 -11.86
C VAL A 403 -4.56 -27.93 -11.66
N LEU A 404 -4.00 -28.24 -10.48
CA LEU A 404 -2.64 -27.85 -10.13
C LEU A 404 -1.58 -28.55 -10.99
N GLU A 405 -0.38 -27.94 -11.07
CA GLU A 405 0.79 -28.60 -11.65
C GLU A 405 1.28 -29.73 -10.71
N ILE A 406 0.90 -30.96 -11.02
CA ILE A 406 1.04 -32.10 -10.09
C ILE A 406 2.48 -32.58 -9.91
N ILE A 407 3.39 -32.22 -10.82
CA ILE A 407 4.77 -32.70 -10.85
C ILE A 407 5.58 -32.28 -9.61
N ASN A 408 5.23 -31.14 -9.00
CA ASN A 408 5.95 -30.62 -7.84
C ASN A 408 5.88 -31.55 -6.62
N LEU A 409 4.87 -32.44 -6.56
CA LEU A 409 4.77 -33.49 -5.53
C LEU A 409 6.03 -34.38 -5.45
N ARG A 410 6.77 -34.54 -6.56
CA ARG A 410 8.02 -35.32 -6.60
C ARG A 410 9.07 -34.77 -5.64
N LYS A 411 9.16 -33.45 -5.46
CA LYS A 411 10.12 -32.81 -4.53
C LYS A 411 9.96 -33.36 -3.11
N LEU A 412 8.71 -33.48 -2.65
CA LEU A 412 8.37 -34.00 -1.33
C LEU A 412 8.66 -35.50 -1.19
N TYR A 413 8.41 -36.28 -2.25
CA TYR A 413 8.68 -37.72 -2.27
C TYR A 413 10.19 -38.06 -2.29
N GLN A 414 10.95 -37.35 -3.12
CA GLN A 414 12.38 -37.60 -3.36
C GLN A 414 13.26 -37.14 -2.18
N GLU A 415 12.87 -36.09 -1.45
CA GLU A 415 13.66 -35.56 -0.33
C GLU A 415 13.64 -36.49 0.89
N LYS A 416 14.75 -37.20 1.13
CA LYS A 416 14.88 -38.22 2.19
C LYS A 416 14.84 -37.65 3.60
N ASN A 417 15.19 -36.38 3.77
CA ASN A 417 15.23 -35.72 5.06
C ASN A 417 13.85 -35.22 5.53
N VAL A 418 12.84 -35.27 4.66
CA VAL A 418 11.45 -34.95 5.01
C VAL A 418 10.67 -36.23 5.36
N SER A 419 9.96 -36.18 6.49
CA SER A 419 9.14 -37.31 6.96
C SER A 419 7.81 -37.36 6.22
N CYS A 420 7.71 -38.27 5.25
CA CYS A 420 6.50 -38.56 4.47
C CYS A 420 6.33 -40.07 4.26
N PRO A 421 5.09 -40.60 4.31
CA PRO A 421 4.84 -42.02 4.11
C PRO A 421 4.93 -42.40 2.62
N ARG A 422 6.17 -42.58 2.13
CA ARG A 422 6.48 -42.79 0.71
C ARG A 422 5.66 -43.87 0.00
N LEU A 423 5.40 -45.01 0.66
CA LEU A 423 4.59 -46.08 0.06
C LEU A 423 3.14 -45.63 -0.15
N ILE A 424 2.57 -44.90 0.80
CA ILE A 424 1.20 -44.38 0.71
C ILE A 424 1.15 -43.30 -0.37
N LEU A 425 2.06 -42.33 -0.30
CA LEU A 425 2.15 -41.25 -1.27
C LEU A 425 2.30 -41.77 -2.71
N ARG A 426 3.18 -42.76 -2.93
CA ARG A 426 3.36 -43.43 -4.23
C ARG A 426 2.11 -44.17 -4.71
N ASN A 427 1.34 -44.76 -3.80
CA ASN A 427 0.10 -45.46 -4.16
C ASN A 427 -1.06 -44.50 -4.44
N LEU A 428 -1.08 -43.32 -3.81
CA LEU A 428 -2.09 -42.29 -4.07
C LEU A 428 -1.91 -41.63 -5.43
N CYS A 429 -0.66 -41.48 -5.90
CA CYS A 429 -0.37 -40.86 -7.19
C CYS A 429 0.74 -41.58 -7.98
N PRO A 430 0.47 -42.80 -8.48
CA PRO A 430 1.48 -43.63 -9.11
C PRO A 430 2.06 -43.02 -10.39
N CYS A 431 1.25 -42.35 -11.22
CA CYS A 431 1.75 -41.75 -12.47
C CYS A 431 2.79 -40.64 -12.23
N VAL A 432 2.71 -39.95 -11.09
CA VAL A 432 3.69 -38.90 -10.73
C VAL A 432 4.94 -39.50 -10.10
N LEU A 433 4.85 -40.60 -9.36
CA LEU A 433 5.90 -41.02 -8.41
C LEU A 433 6.56 -42.37 -8.72
N LYS A 434 5.98 -43.19 -9.62
CA LYS A 434 6.49 -44.52 -9.95
C LYS A 434 7.67 -44.48 -10.92
N TYR A 435 7.71 -43.48 -11.81
CA TYR A 435 8.66 -43.38 -12.91
C TYR A 435 9.88 -42.50 -12.56
N ASP A 436 11.02 -42.79 -13.18
CA ASP A 436 12.26 -42.00 -13.06
C ASP A 436 12.14 -40.64 -13.79
N ASP A 437 13.00 -39.67 -13.45
CA ASP A 437 12.89 -38.29 -13.96
C ASP A 437 12.99 -38.19 -15.50
N ASN A 438 13.64 -39.16 -16.15
CA ASN A 438 13.83 -39.20 -17.60
C ASN A 438 12.82 -40.11 -18.34
N ALA A 439 11.81 -40.62 -17.64
CA ALA A 439 10.83 -41.53 -18.22
C ALA A 439 9.87 -40.81 -19.19
N THR A 440 9.55 -41.46 -20.31
CA THR A 440 8.62 -40.92 -21.31
C THR A 440 7.21 -40.73 -20.74
N GLU A 441 6.81 -41.61 -19.81
CA GLU A 441 5.53 -41.55 -19.12
C GLU A 441 5.40 -40.27 -18.28
N LEU A 442 6.49 -39.82 -17.65
CA LEU A 442 6.49 -38.59 -16.86
C LEU A 442 6.36 -37.35 -17.75
N ALA A 443 7.07 -37.33 -18.89
CA ALA A 443 6.93 -36.26 -19.88
C ALA A 443 5.50 -36.20 -20.45
N SER A 444 4.91 -37.37 -20.74
CA SER A 444 3.52 -37.47 -21.19
C SER A 444 2.54 -36.95 -20.15
N LEU A 445 2.77 -37.21 -18.85
CA LEU A 445 1.93 -36.70 -17.78
C LEU A 445 1.96 -35.17 -17.69
N ILE A 446 3.14 -34.56 -17.81
CA ILE A 446 3.31 -33.10 -17.83
C ILE A 446 2.52 -32.50 -19.01
N GLU A 447 2.59 -33.13 -20.19
CA GLU A 447 1.84 -32.70 -21.37
C GLU A 447 0.33 -32.83 -21.17
N VAL A 448 -0.14 -33.94 -20.58
CA VAL A 448 -1.57 -34.14 -20.25
C VAL A 448 -2.05 -33.10 -19.24
N ASN A 449 -1.29 -32.84 -18.16
CA ASN A 449 -1.64 -31.83 -17.16
C ASN A 449 -1.81 -30.45 -17.82
N LYS A 450 -0.90 -30.10 -18.75
CA LYS A 450 -1.00 -28.85 -19.51
C LYS A 450 -2.25 -28.84 -20.41
N LYS A 451 -2.54 -29.93 -21.12
CA LYS A 451 -3.74 -30.05 -21.95
C LYS A 451 -5.04 -29.98 -21.15
N TYR A 452 -5.07 -30.50 -19.92
CA TYR A 452 -6.20 -30.33 -19.00
C TYR A 452 -6.42 -28.84 -18.67
N GLN A 453 -5.34 -28.12 -18.33
CA GLN A 453 -5.38 -26.69 -18.01
C GLN A 453 -5.75 -25.82 -19.23
N GLU A 454 -5.28 -26.17 -20.42
CA GLU A 454 -5.59 -25.48 -21.68
C GLU A 454 -7.04 -25.76 -22.12
N GLY A 455 -7.46 -27.02 -22.11
CA GLY A 455 -8.80 -27.43 -22.54
C GLY A 455 -9.92 -26.89 -21.64
N THR A 456 -9.70 -26.86 -20.32
CA THR A 456 -10.68 -26.23 -19.39
C THR A 456 -10.77 -24.72 -19.57
N HIS A 457 -9.65 -24.06 -19.93
CA HIS A 457 -9.65 -22.64 -20.27
C HIS A 457 -10.44 -22.38 -21.56
N GLN A 458 -10.16 -23.14 -22.62
CA GLN A 458 -10.85 -23.04 -23.91
C GLN A 458 -12.35 -23.32 -23.79
N LEU A 459 -12.74 -24.29 -22.96
CA LEU A 459 -14.15 -24.61 -22.70
C LEU A 459 -14.92 -23.38 -22.19
N VAL A 460 -14.35 -22.62 -21.25
CA VAL A 460 -14.99 -21.42 -20.70
C VAL A 460 -14.87 -20.22 -21.66
N GLU A 461 -13.69 -20.01 -22.26
CA GLU A 461 -13.46 -18.90 -23.20
C GLU A 461 -14.26 -19.02 -24.50
N SER A 462 -14.79 -20.21 -24.81
CA SER A 462 -15.71 -20.40 -25.94
C SER A 462 -16.99 -19.56 -25.86
N GLY A 463 -17.32 -18.99 -24.70
CA GLY A 463 -18.55 -18.24 -24.46
C GLY A 463 -19.78 -19.12 -24.26
N ARG A 464 -19.62 -20.46 -24.24
CA ARG A 464 -20.72 -21.44 -24.11
C ARG A 464 -21.65 -21.19 -22.92
N TYR A 465 -21.14 -20.62 -21.83
CA TYR A 465 -21.91 -20.38 -20.59
C TYR A 465 -22.26 -18.92 -20.35
N ASP A 466 -21.81 -18.00 -21.21
CA ASP A 466 -22.09 -16.56 -21.12
C ASP A 466 -23.33 -16.22 -22.00
N THR A 467 -24.35 -17.08 -21.97
CA THR A 467 -25.58 -16.93 -22.79
C THR A 467 -26.76 -16.33 -22.02
N ARG A 468 -26.58 -16.08 -20.72
CA ARG A 468 -27.58 -15.49 -19.83
C ARG A 468 -26.92 -14.44 -18.94
N GLU A 469 -27.63 -13.34 -18.70
CA GLU A 469 -27.17 -12.29 -17.77
C GLU A 469 -27.00 -12.80 -16.33
N ASP A 470 -27.75 -13.82 -15.93
CA ASP A 470 -27.80 -14.30 -14.56
C ASP A 470 -26.86 -15.49 -14.27
N PHE A 471 -25.98 -15.86 -15.21
CA PHE A 471 -25.08 -16.99 -15.04
C PHE A 471 -23.74 -16.75 -15.73
N THR A 472 -22.63 -17.08 -15.07
CA THR A 472 -21.32 -17.12 -15.71
C THR A 472 -20.41 -18.18 -15.08
N VAL A 473 -19.44 -18.64 -15.86
CA VAL A 473 -18.34 -19.49 -15.41
C VAL A 473 -17.04 -18.72 -15.58
N VAL A 474 -16.26 -18.59 -14.52
CA VAL A 474 -14.98 -17.89 -14.54
C VAL A 474 -13.85 -18.82 -14.14
N VAL A 475 -12.83 -18.90 -14.99
CA VAL A 475 -11.62 -19.68 -14.72
C VAL A 475 -10.77 -18.97 -13.67
N GLN A 476 -10.34 -19.70 -12.64
CA GLN A 476 -9.42 -19.23 -11.60
C GLN A 476 -8.07 -19.95 -11.74
N PRO A 477 -7.08 -19.35 -12.46
CA PRO A 477 -5.84 -20.04 -12.82
C PRO A 477 -4.74 -20.00 -11.75
N PHE A 478 -4.99 -19.56 -10.52
CA PHE A 478 -3.93 -19.42 -9.50
C PHE A 478 -3.19 -20.71 -9.14
N PHE A 479 -3.74 -21.88 -9.50
CA PHE A 479 -3.07 -23.18 -9.38
C PHE A 479 -2.39 -23.66 -10.67
N GLU A 480 -2.44 -22.91 -11.77
CA GLU A 480 -1.80 -23.29 -13.05
C GLU A 480 -0.31 -23.58 -12.85
N LYS A 481 0.37 -22.77 -12.02
CA LYS A 481 1.72 -23.02 -11.51
C LYS A 481 1.74 -22.88 -9.99
N VAL A 482 2.26 -23.89 -9.30
CA VAL A 482 2.36 -23.91 -7.83
C VAL A 482 3.75 -24.33 -7.43
N ASP A 483 4.45 -23.46 -6.71
CA ASP A 483 5.76 -23.80 -6.16
C ASP A 483 5.62 -24.66 -4.89
N MET A 484 6.55 -25.59 -4.72
CA MET A 484 6.64 -26.38 -3.50
C MET A 484 7.14 -25.47 -2.37
N PRO A 485 6.39 -25.28 -1.28
CA PRO A 485 6.87 -24.50 -0.14
C PRO A 485 8.09 -25.17 0.48
N MET A 486 9.05 -24.36 0.90
CA MET A 486 10.33 -24.74 1.47
C MET A 486 10.48 -24.21 2.89
N THR A 487 11.23 -24.93 3.71
CA THR A 487 11.68 -24.45 5.01
C THR A 487 12.85 -23.48 4.85
N PRO A 488 13.24 -22.71 5.88
CA PRO A 488 14.43 -21.86 5.83
C PRO A 488 15.73 -22.60 5.49
N GLU A 489 15.76 -23.91 5.70
CA GLU A 489 16.86 -24.80 5.35
C GLU A 489 16.83 -25.28 3.88
N GLY A 490 15.83 -24.87 3.09
CA GLY A 490 15.67 -25.24 1.68
C GLY A 490 15.07 -26.63 1.44
N LEU A 491 14.40 -27.22 2.44
CA LEU A 491 13.73 -28.52 2.31
C LEU A 491 12.23 -28.34 2.05
N PRO A 492 11.53 -29.22 1.31
CA PRO A 492 10.07 -29.17 1.18
C PRO A 492 9.37 -29.14 2.55
N ASP A 493 8.54 -28.13 2.77
CA ASP A 493 7.81 -27.92 4.02
C ASP A 493 6.55 -28.78 4.07
N ASN A 494 6.66 -29.95 4.73
CA ASN A 494 5.53 -30.86 4.90
C ASN A 494 4.44 -30.34 5.85
N SER A 495 4.57 -29.14 6.44
CA SER A 495 3.51 -28.54 7.27
C SER A 495 2.31 -28.05 6.45
N TYR A 496 2.47 -27.84 5.14
CA TYR A 496 1.39 -27.50 4.21
C TYR A 496 0.55 -28.72 3.79
N PHE A 497 0.97 -29.93 4.17
CA PHE A 497 0.30 -31.17 3.79
C PHE A 497 -0.25 -31.90 5.01
N ALA A 498 -1.33 -32.64 4.80
CA ALA A 498 -1.83 -33.61 5.76
C ALA A 498 -0.76 -34.72 5.98
N PRO A 499 -0.90 -35.58 7.02
CA PRO A 499 0.11 -36.58 7.35
C PRO A 499 0.47 -37.60 6.24
N ASP A 500 -0.32 -37.68 5.16
CA ASP A 500 -0.02 -38.49 3.98
C ASP A 500 0.94 -37.82 2.99
N CYS A 501 1.27 -36.54 3.19
CA CYS A 501 2.07 -35.71 2.28
C CYS A 501 1.45 -35.57 0.88
N PHE A 502 0.12 -35.63 0.78
CA PHE A 502 -0.61 -35.50 -0.48
C PHE A 502 -1.75 -34.47 -0.35
N HIS A 503 -2.65 -34.67 0.61
CA HIS A 503 -3.75 -33.73 0.83
C HIS A 503 -3.25 -32.45 1.52
N PHE A 504 -3.99 -31.35 1.38
CA PHE A 504 -3.66 -30.09 2.02
C PHE A 504 -3.90 -30.15 3.54
N SER A 505 -3.00 -29.55 4.32
CA SER A 505 -3.26 -29.24 5.73
C SER A 505 -4.15 -28.01 5.86
N SER A 506 -4.63 -27.71 7.07
CA SER A 506 -5.37 -26.48 7.37
C SER A 506 -4.64 -25.22 6.89
N LYS A 507 -3.29 -25.23 6.94
CA LYS A 507 -2.44 -24.14 6.44
C LYS A 507 -2.55 -23.98 4.93
N ALA A 508 -2.36 -25.04 4.15
CA ALA A 508 -2.53 -24.94 2.69
C ALA A 508 -3.97 -24.62 2.28
N HIS A 509 -4.96 -25.09 3.04
CA HIS A 509 -6.36 -24.69 2.86
C HIS A 509 -6.55 -23.17 3.03
N ALA A 510 -5.94 -22.56 4.04
CA ALA A 510 -5.98 -21.10 4.24
C ALA A 510 -5.38 -20.32 3.06
N HIS A 511 -4.19 -20.72 2.60
CA HIS A 511 -3.54 -20.09 1.45
C HIS A 511 -4.35 -20.26 0.15
N ALA A 512 -4.89 -21.46 -0.10
CA ALA A 512 -5.74 -21.72 -1.26
C ALA A 512 -7.02 -20.86 -1.25
N ALA A 513 -7.62 -20.65 -0.07
CA ALA A 513 -8.78 -19.78 0.07
C ALA A 513 -8.44 -18.32 -0.27
N SER A 514 -7.35 -17.79 0.28
CA SER A 514 -6.88 -16.43 0.00
C SER A 514 -6.49 -16.24 -1.47
N ALA A 515 -5.85 -17.24 -2.08
CA ALA A 515 -5.54 -17.23 -3.50
C ALA A 515 -6.81 -17.15 -4.35
N LEU A 516 -7.83 -17.98 -4.06
CA LEU A 516 -9.11 -17.93 -4.76
C LEU A 516 -9.80 -16.57 -4.59
N TRP A 517 -9.83 -16.04 -3.38
CA TRP A 517 -10.41 -14.72 -3.10
C TRP A 517 -9.77 -13.62 -3.94
N ASN A 518 -8.45 -13.51 -3.88
CA ASN A 518 -7.71 -12.49 -4.65
C ASN A 518 -7.90 -12.70 -6.15
N ASN A 519 -7.94 -13.95 -6.62
CA ASN A 519 -8.13 -14.26 -8.04
C ASN A 519 -9.54 -13.91 -8.53
N MET A 520 -10.57 -14.07 -7.69
CA MET A 520 -11.94 -13.63 -7.99
C MET A 520 -12.01 -12.11 -8.18
N LEU A 521 -11.27 -11.33 -7.38
CA LEU A 521 -11.26 -9.87 -7.42
C LEU A 521 -10.37 -9.28 -8.53
N GLN A 522 -9.56 -10.10 -9.19
CA GLN A 522 -8.76 -9.65 -10.33
C GLN A 522 -9.58 -9.64 -11.63
N PRO A 523 -9.37 -8.66 -12.53
CA PRO A 523 -9.97 -8.68 -13.86
C PRO A 523 -9.68 -10.00 -14.58
N VAL A 524 -10.67 -10.52 -15.32
CA VAL A 524 -10.44 -11.70 -16.17
C VAL A 524 -9.31 -11.37 -17.17
N GLY A 525 -8.51 -12.33 -17.63
CA GLY A 525 -7.33 -12.06 -18.48
C GLY A 525 -6.11 -11.48 -17.76
N GLN A 526 -6.27 -10.84 -16.60
CA GLN A 526 -5.17 -10.37 -15.72
C GLN A 526 -5.06 -11.18 -14.42
N LYS A 527 -5.77 -12.30 -14.33
CA LYS A 527 -5.76 -13.19 -13.17
C LYS A 527 -4.37 -13.79 -12.96
N THR A 528 -3.95 -13.81 -11.71
CA THR A 528 -2.71 -14.44 -11.25
C THR A 528 -2.76 -15.93 -11.57
N ARG A 529 -1.70 -16.43 -12.22
CA ARG A 529 -1.58 -17.84 -12.65
C ARG A 529 -0.65 -18.68 -11.78
N GLN A 530 0.12 -18.02 -10.91
CA GLN A 530 1.10 -18.64 -10.04
C GLN A 530 0.83 -18.24 -8.60
N HIS A 531 0.74 -19.22 -7.71
CA HIS A 531 0.61 -18.97 -6.28
C HIS A 531 1.78 -19.56 -5.51
N ASN A 532 2.45 -18.71 -4.72
CA ASN A 532 3.49 -19.12 -3.79
C ASN A 532 2.89 -19.29 -2.39
N PHE A 533 2.93 -20.52 -1.86
CA PHE A 533 2.42 -20.84 -0.53
C PHE A 533 3.29 -20.24 0.60
N GLU A 534 4.50 -19.76 0.32
CA GLU A 534 5.36 -19.09 1.31
C GLU A 534 5.02 -17.61 1.51
N ASP A 535 4.30 -17.00 0.56
CA ASP A 535 3.94 -15.60 0.65
C ASP A 535 2.98 -15.36 1.83
N GLN A 536 3.07 -14.17 2.44
CA GLN A 536 2.14 -13.80 3.49
C GLN A 536 0.71 -13.78 2.95
N ILE A 537 -0.24 -14.30 3.74
CA ILE A 537 -1.66 -14.22 3.43
C ILE A 537 -2.07 -12.73 3.43
N ASN A 538 -2.31 -12.19 2.24
CA ASN A 538 -2.81 -10.84 2.05
C ASN A 538 -4.19 -10.91 1.40
N ILE A 539 -5.22 -10.39 2.07
CA ILE A 539 -6.60 -10.41 1.57
C ILE A 539 -6.90 -9.05 0.96
N THR A 540 -7.12 -9.00 -0.35
CA THR A 540 -7.44 -7.75 -1.05
C THR A 540 -8.91 -7.37 -0.87
N CYS A 541 -9.19 -6.06 -0.83
CA CYS A 541 -10.55 -5.55 -0.90
C CYS A 541 -10.98 -5.33 -2.36
N PRO A 542 -12.28 -5.52 -2.70
CA PRO A 542 -12.80 -5.15 -4.01
C PRO A 542 -12.61 -3.64 -4.25
N ASP A 543 -12.18 -3.29 -5.45
CA ASP A 543 -12.08 -1.90 -5.90
C ASP A 543 -13.44 -1.39 -6.39
N GLN A 544 -13.84 -0.18 -5.97
CA GLN A 544 -15.13 0.42 -6.38
C GLN A 544 -15.23 0.69 -7.90
N ALA A 545 -14.11 0.58 -8.63
CA ALA A 545 -14.03 0.72 -10.08
C ALA A 545 -14.43 -0.56 -10.85
N GLY A 546 -14.68 -1.68 -10.16
CA GLY A 546 -15.03 -2.98 -10.74
C GLY A 546 -16.22 -3.65 -10.04
N ASN A 547 -17.37 -2.96 -9.91
CA ASN A 547 -18.60 -3.52 -9.31
C ASN A 547 -19.29 -4.61 -10.17
N GLY A 548 -18.51 -5.43 -10.84
CA GLY A 548 -18.88 -6.73 -11.38
C GLY A 548 -17.66 -7.63 -11.25
N ILE A 549 -17.84 -8.84 -10.72
CA ILE A 549 -16.76 -9.83 -10.62
C ILE A 549 -16.22 -10.13 -12.04
N GLY A 550 -15.19 -9.37 -12.45
CA GLY A 550 -14.35 -9.53 -13.64
C GLY A 550 -15.03 -9.39 -15.00
N SER A 551 -14.97 -8.22 -15.63
CA SER A 551 -15.02 -8.10 -17.10
C SER A 551 -13.65 -8.43 -17.72
N LYS A 552 -13.63 -9.02 -18.92
CA LYS A 552 -12.42 -9.49 -19.62
C LYS A 552 -11.84 -8.37 -20.51
N PRO A 553 -10.53 -8.08 -20.47
CA PRO A 553 -9.81 -7.46 -21.57
C PRO A 553 -9.89 -8.39 -22.79
N ASN A 554 -10.23 -7.84 -23.96
CA ASN A 554 -10.47 -8.50 -25.25
C ASN A 554 -11.84 -9.18 -25.45
N ASP A 555 -12.84 -8.89 -24.60
CA ASP A 555 -14.21 -9.27 -24.92
C ASP A 555 -14.81 -8.31 -25.96
N LEU A 556 -14.92 -8.75 -27.20
CA LEU A 556 -15.51 -7.97 -28.30
C LEU A 556 -17.01 -7.69 -28.11
N SER A 557 -17.69 -8.43 -27.21
CA SER A 557 -19.07 -8.13 -26.83
C SER A 557 -19.18 -6.88 -25.92
N ASP A 558 -18.09 -6.48 -25.28
CA ASP A 558 -18.01 -5.29 -24.43
C ASP A 558 -17.98 -3.98 -25.24
N VAL A 559 -17.55 -4.05 -26.51
CA VAL A 559 -17.53 -2.89 -27.45
C VAL A 559 -18.95 -2.52 -27.92
N THR A 560 -19.89 -3.47 -27.94
CA THR A 560 -21.31 -3.19 -28.24
C THR A 560 -22.09 -2.66 -27.04
N THR A 561 -21.55 -2.81 -25.83
CA THR A 561 -22.20 -2.37 -24.59
C THR A 561 -22.06 -0.85 -24.45
N GLN A 562 -23.19 -0.15 -24.48
CA GLN A 562 -23.22 1.32 -24.38
C GLN A 562 -23.20 1.76 -22.91
N TYR A 563 -22.01 2.00 -22.35
CA TYR A 563 -21.81 2.50 -20.99
C TYR A 563 -22.21 3.97 -20.81
N ARG A 564 -23.51 4.25 -20.91
CA ARG A 564 -24.05 5.63 -20.88
C ARG A 564 -23.72 6.37 -19.59
N GLY A 565 -23.72 5.68 -18.46
CA GLY A 565 -23.41 6.26 -17.16
C GLY A 565 -21.94 6.65 -16.96
N LEU A 566 -21.03 6.12 -17.79
CA LEU A 566 -19.61 6.49 -17.84
C LEU A 566 -19.28 7.54 -18.91
N SER A 567 -20.27 7.96 -19.71
CA SER A 567 -20.07 8.98 -20.75
C SER A 567 -19.52 10.28 -20.17
N TYR A 568 -18.36 10.73 -20.63
CA TYR A 568 -17.71 11.93 -20.07
C TYR A 568 -18.61 13.17 -20.11
N SER A 569 -19.48 13.30 -21.11
CA SER A 569 -20.28 14.49 -21.35
C SER A 569 -21.61 14.49 -20.59
N SER A 570 -22.16 13.31 -20.30
CA SER A 570 -23.56 13.15 -19.89
C SER A 570 -23.83 11.96 -18.98
N GLY A 571 -22.83 11.16 -18.62
CA GLY A 571 -22.94 10.07 -17.66
C GLY A 571 -22.89 10.58 -16.22
N GLY A 572 -23.59 9.93 -15.30
CA GLY A 572 -23.61 10.27 -13.88
C GLY A 572 -23.60 9.05 -12.98
N ASP A 573 -23.00 7.94 -13.45
CA ASP A 573 -22.72 6.81 -12.57
C ASP A 573 -21.84 7.23 -11.41
N SER A 574 -22.08 6.61 -10.26
CA SER A 574 -21.29 6.84 -9.04
C SER A 574 -21.25 8.34 -8.64
N SER A 575 -20.15 8.75 -8.02
CA SER A 575 -19.85 10.13 -7.68
C SER A 575 -18.63 10.63 -8.46
N LEU A 576 -18.37 11.95 -8.43
CA LEU A 576 -17.14 12.53 -8.99
C LEU A 576 -15.86 11.88 -8.45
N GLU A 577 -15.92 11.29 -7.25
CA GLU A 577 -14.76 10.62 -6.65
C GLU A 577 -14.38 9.33 -7.38
N ASN A 578 -15.34 8.70 -8.08
CA ASN A 578 -15.19 7.38 -8.68
C ASN A 578 -15.32 7.41 -10.21
N VAL A 579 -16.14 8.30 -10.76
CA VAL A 579 -16.43 8.41 -12.20
C VAL A 579 -16.42 9.89 -12.58
N THR A 580 -15.36 10.31 -13.28
CA THR A 580 -15.15 11.72 -13.65
C THR A 580 -15.85 12.04 -14.96
N THR A 581 -17.09 12.51 -14.83
CA THR A 581 -17.92 13.00 -15.93
C THR A 581 -18.34 14.44 -15.68
N LEU A 582 -18.67 15.17 -16.74
CA LEU A 582 -19.16 16.54 -16.66
C LEU A 582 -20.38 16.67 -15.73
N PRO A 583 -21.39 15.77 -15.76
CA PRO A 583 -22.46 15.80 -14.76
C PRO A 583 -21.99 15.61 -13.33
N ASN A 584 -21.04 14.71 -13.07
CA ASN A 584 -20.53 14.50 -11.70
C ASN A 584 -19.72 15.70 -11.21
N ILE A 585 -19.00 16.41 -12.10
CA ILE A 585 -18.36 17.70 -11.80
C ILE A 585 -19.43 18.75 -11.47
N LEU A 586 -20.41 18.93 -12.35
CA LEU A 586 -21.47 19.93 -12.19
C LEU A 586 -22.34 19.66 -10.96
N ARG A 587 -22.59 18.40 -10.59
CA ARG A 587 -23.33 18.00 -9.39
C ARG A 587 -22.67 18.46 -8.09
N LYS A 588 -21.35 18.70 -8.07
CA LYS A 588 -20.68 19.30 -6.91
C LYS A 588 -21.09 20.76 -6.67
N PHE A 589 -21.47 21.48 -7.74
CA PHE A 589 -21.90 22.87 -7.67
C PHE A 589 -23.43 23.01 -7.69
N ASN A 590 -24.12 22.07 -8.33
CA ASN A 590 -25.57 22.02 -8.43
C ASN A 590 -26.08 20.60 -8.14
N GLY A 591 -26.39 20.31 -6.88
CA GLY A 591 -26.92 19.01 -6.46
C GLY A 591 -28.27 18.64 -7.07
N ASN A 592 -29.00 19.63 -7.62
CA ASN A 592 -30.28 19.44 -8.30
C ASN A 592 -30.12 19.19 -9.81
N LEU A 593 -28.89 18.99 -10.32
CA LEU A 593 -28.68 18.65 -11.72
C LEU A 593 -29.45 17.37 -12.07
N THR A 594 -30.23 17.40 -13.15
CA THR A 594 -30.98 16.26 -13.67
C THR A 594 -30.66 16.03 -15.15
N GLY A 595 -31.06 14.88 -15.69
CA GLY A 595 -30.94 14.57 -17.13
C GLY A 595 -29.69 13.77 -17.55
N TYR A 596 -28.74 13.52 -16.64
CA TYR A 596 -27.58 12.67 -16.90
C TYR A 596 -27.98 11.18 -16.96
N ALA A 597 -27.25 10.40 -17.78
CA ALA A 597 -27.44 8.96 -17.97
C ALA A 597 -26.78 8.13 -16.86
N VAL A 598 -27.27 6.92 -16.61
CA VAL A 598 -26.69 5.96 -15.64
C VAL A 598 -26.69 4.54 -16.22
N GLY A 599 -25.73 3.71 -15.82
CA GLY A 599 -25.57 2.32 -16.25
C GLY A 599 -25.33 2.15 -17.75
N THR A 600 -25.71 0.99 -18.28
CA THR A 600 -25.57 0.58 -19.68
C THR A 600 -26.93 0.52 -20.38
N GLY A 601 -27.02 0.86 -21.67
CA GLY A 601 -28.28 0.75 -22.43
C GLY A 601 -28.29 1.57 -23.71
N ASP A 602 -29.30 1.38 -24.57
CA ASP A 602 -29.48 2.16 -25.81
C ASP A 602 -30.10 3.56 -25.57
N ALA A 603 -30.23 4.39 -26.61
CA ALA A 603 -30.71 5.78 -26.47
C ALA A 603 -32.19 5.92 -26.10
N ASN A 604 -32.97 4.84 -26.27
CA ASN A 604 -34.40 4.77 -25.99
C ASN A 604 -34.70 4.24 -24.59
N GLU A 605 -33.74 3.56 -23.96
CA GLU A 605 -33.87 3.06 -22.60
C GLU A 605 -34.02 4.18 -21.56
N THR A 606 -34.67 3.84 -20.44
CA THR A 606 -35.00 4.80 -19.37
C THR A 606 -33.79 5.39 -18.69
N ASN A 607 -32.71 4.61 -18.57
CA ASN A 607 -31.46 5.00 -17.93
C ASN A 607 -30.57 5.89 -18.82
N ALA A 608 -30.86 5.99 -20.12
CA ALA A 608 -30.24 6.97 -21.01
C ALA A 608 -30.66 8.40 -20.69
N PHE A 609 -31.82 8.59 -20.04
CA PHE A 609 -32.39 9.90 -19.71
C PHE A 609 -32.35 10.86 -20.91
N LEU A 610 -31.55 11.94 -20.86
CA LEU A 610 -31.40 12.91 -21.95
C LEU A 610 -30.22 12.62 -22.88
N ASN A 611 -29.40 11.59 -22.62
CA ASN A 611 -28.32 11.22 -23.54
C ASN A 611 -28.90 10.54 -24.79
N GLN A 612 -28.92 11.25 -25.92
CA GLN A 612 -29.43 10.78 -27.21
C GLN A 612 -28.32 10.41 -28.22
N ALA A 613 -27.07 10.33 -27.77
CA ALA A 613 -25.98 9.87 -28.62
C ALA A 613 -26.16 8.37 -28.94
N VAL A 614 -25.88 8.01 -30.20
CA VAL A 614 -25.96 6.65 -30.73
C VAL A 614 -24.59 6.29 -31.32
N PRO A 615 -24.01 5.12 -31.01
CA PRO A 615 -22.77 4.67 -31.64
C PRO A 615 -22.89 4.60 -33.16
N GLY A 616 -21.84 5.01 -33.87
CA GLY A 616 -21.83 5.01 -35.35
C GLY A 616 -22.61 6.15 -36.00
N ALA A 617 -23.23 7.05 -35.21
CA ALA A 617 -24.04 8.13 -35.77
C ALA A 617 -23.24 9.11 -36.64
N LYS A 618 -23.88 9.59 -37.70
CA LYS A 618 -23.34 10.57 -38.66
C LYS A 618 -24.02 11.92 -38.51
N ALA A 619 -23.43 12.96 -39.09
CA ALA A 619 -23.99 14.31 -38.99
C ALA A 619 -25.42 14.41 -39.52
N GLU A 620 -25.78 13.65 -40.56
CA GLU A 620 -27.15 13.63 -41.12
C GLU A 620 -28.23 13.19 -40.12
N GLU A 621 -27.87 12.38 -39.12
CA GLU A 621 -28.79 11.86 -38.10
C GLU A 621 -28.97 12.83 -36.92
N LEU A 622 -28.13 13.86 -36.82
CA LEU A 622 -28.08 14.77 -35.67
C LEU A 622 -29.39 15.53 -35.46
N VAL A 623 -30.10 15.85 -36.56
CA VAL A 623 -31.41 16.52 -36.50
C VAL A 623 -32.42 15.66 -35.74
N ASN A 624 -32.45 14.34 -35.98
CA ASN A 624 -33.36 13.44 -35.28
C ASN A 624 -33.00 13.32 -33.79
N GLN A 625 -31.71 13.28 -33.47
CA GLN A 625 -31.25 13.27 -32.06
C GLN A 625 -31.68 14.55 -31.33
N VAL A 626 -31.50 15.71 -31.95
CA VAL A 626 -31.92 17.01 -31.38
C VAL A 626 -33.43 17.07 -31.16
N GLN A 627 -34.23 16.66 -32.15
CA GLN A 627 -35.69 16.66 -32.03
C GLN A 627 -36.15 15.74 -30.89
N THR A 628 -35.56 14.55 -30.79
CA THR A 628 -35.88 13.58 -29.72
C THR A 628 -35.47 14.11 -28.35
N LEU A 629 -34.28 14.72 -28.24
CA LEU A 629 -33.80 15.38 -27.02
C LEU A 629 -34.78 16.48 -26.56
N ILE A 630 -35.23 17.35 -27.47
CA ILE A 630 -36.19 18.42 -27.17
C ILE A 630 -37.51 17.82 -26.65
N GLN A 631 -38.04 16.78 -27.30
CA GLN A 631 -39.26 16.11 -26.85
C GLN A 631 -39.09 15.51 -25.45
N LYS A 632 -37.98 14.81 -25.20
CA LYS A 632 -37.66 14.24 -23.89
C LYS A 632 -37.59 15.33 -22.81
N MET A 633 -36.89 16.44 -23.06
CA MET A 633 -36.82 17.57 -22.13
C MET A 633 -38.19 18.21 -21.85
N LYS A 634 -39.07 18.32 -22.87
CA LYS A 634 -40.44 18.85 -22.69
C LYS A 634 -41.34 17.89 -21.89
N SER A 635 -41.08 16.58 -21.97
CA SER A 635 -41.87 15.54 -21.30
C SER A 635 -41.39 15.17 -19.89
N ASP A 636 -40.14 15.45 -19.54
CA ASP A 636 -39.58 15.12 -18.23
C ASP A 636 -40.05 16.12 -17.17
N HIS A 637 -40.89 15.64 -16.25
CA HIS A 637 -41.44 16.44 -15.15
C HIS A 637 -40.37 17.03 -14.20
N ARG A 638 -39.13 16.50 -14.22
CA ARG A 638 -38.00 17.03 -13.43
C ARG A 638 -37.30 18.21 -14.09
N VAL A 639 -37.63 18.50 -15.35
CA VAL A 639 -37.04 19.59 -16.14
C VAL A 639 -38.10 20.66 -16.37
N ASN A 640 -37.87 21.85 -15.84
CA ASN A 640 -38.64 23.01 -16.25
C ASN A 640 -38.08 23.54 -17.57
N PHE A 641 -38.69 23.10 -18.68
CA PHE A 641 -38.21 23.38 -20.03
C PHE A 641 -38.00 24.87 -20.33
N HIS A 642 -38.73 25.79 -19.68
CA HIS A 642 -38.58 27.24 -19.92
C HIS A 642 -37.64 27.93 -18.92
N GLU A 643 -37.56 27.46 -17.68
CA GLU A 643 -36.82 28.13 -16.60
C GLU A 643 -35.42 27.56 -16.36
N ASP A 644 -35.19 26.27 -16.56
CA ASP A 644 -33.91 25.66 -16.17
C ASP A 644 -32.81 25.99 -17.19
N TRP A 645 -31.56 26.11 -16.75
CA TRP A 645 -30.41 26.18 -17.67
C TRP A 645 -30.01 24.79 -18.14
N LYS A 646 -29.77 24.61 -19.45
CA LYS A 646 -29.37 23.34 -20.06
C LYS A 646 -27.94 23.44 -20.58
N VAL A 647 -27.14 22.41 -20.30
CA VAL A 647 -25.84 22.21 -20.97
C VAL A 647 -25.98 21.04 -21.92
N ILE A 648 -25.81 21.28 -23.22
CA ILE A 648 -25.98 20.28 -24.27
C ILE A 648 -24.62 20.06 -24.94
N THR A 649 -24.08 18.84 -24.86
CA THR A 649 -22.82 18.53 -25.55
C THR A 649 -23.10 17.85 -26.89
N VAL A 650 -22.50 18.37 -27.96
CA VAL A 650 -22.57 17.79 -29.31
C VAL A 650 -21.17 17.38 -29.74
N LEU A 651 -20.97 16.09 -30.00
CA LEU A 651 -19.74 15.52 -30.55
C LEU A 651 -20.14 14.62 -31.73
N ILE A 652 -19.74 15.00 -32.94
CA ILE A 652 -20.14 14.34 -34.20
C ILE A 652 -19.08 14.58 -35.28
N GLY A 653 -19.07 13.78 -36.36
CA GLY A 653 -18.15 13.97 -37.50
C GLY A 653 -17.06 12.91 -37.62
N GLY A 654 -16.75 12.17 -36.55
CA GLY A 654 -15.76 11.08 -36.59
C GLY A 654 -16.17 9.97 -37.57
N ASN A 655 -17.43 9.53 -37.52
CA ASN A 655 -17.95 8.48 -38.42
C ASN A 655 -18.09 8.97 -39.86
N ASP A 656 -18.45 10.24 -40.06
CA ASP A 656 -18.47 10.88 -41.38
C ASP A 656 -17.07 10.85 -42.03
N LEU A 657 -16.03 11.21 -41.25
CA LEU A 657 -14.64 11.12 -41.72
C LEU A 657 -14.15 9.69 -41.91
N CYS A 658 -14.63 8.74 -41.11
CA CYS A 658 -14.35 7.32 -41.30
C CYS A 658 -14.87 6.79 -42.64
N ASP A 659 -16.03 7.27 -43.09
CA ASP A 659 -16.67 6.86 -44.34
C ASP A 659 -16.37 7.79 -45.53
N TYR A 660 -15.64 8.89 -45.34
CA TYR A 660 -15.19 9.75 -46.43
C TYR A 660 -14.44 8.98 -47.53
N CYS A 661 -13.68 7.95 -47.17
CA CYS A 661 -12.96 7.09 -48.12
C CYS A 661 -13.88 6.15 -48.92
N THR A 662 -15.17 6.07 -48.56
CA THR A 662 -16.19 5.31 -49.28
C THR A 662 -16.97 6.20 -50.25
N ASP A 663 -17.39 7.40 -49.81
CA ASP A 663 -18.09 8.40 -50.64
C ASP A 663 -17.70 9.82 -50.23
N SER A 664 -16.71 10.39 -50.92
CA SER A 664 -16.20 11.73 -50.62
C SER A 664 -17.18 12.86 -50.93
N ASN A 665 -18.22 12.60 -51.73
CA ASN A 665 -19.24 13.61 -52.05
C ASN A 665 -20.28 13.68 -50.94
N LEU A 666 -20.75 12.50 -50.47
CA LEU A 666 -21.74 12.41 -49.40
C LEU A 666 -21.17 12.96 -48.08
N TYR A 667 -19.94 12.61 -47.73
CA TYR A 667 -19.26 13.08 -46.52
C TYR A 667 -18.34 14.29 -46.81
N SER A 668 -18.80 15.22 -47.63
CA SER A 668 -18.10 16.47 -47.90
C SER A 668 -18.23 17.45 -46.73
N ALA A 669 -17.30 18.40 -46.62
CA ALA A 669 -17.33 19.43 -45.57
C ALA A 669 -18.60 20.30 -45.65
N ASP A 670 -19.13 20.53 -46.86
CA ASP A 670 -20.35 21.30 -47.07
C ASP A 670 -21.58 20.57 -46.52
N ASN A 671 -21.73 19.27 -46.79
CA ASN A 671 -22.83 18.46 -46.24
C ASN A 671 -22.74 18.37 -44.71
N PHE A 672 -21.54 18.12 -44.18
CA PHE A 672 -21.31 18.11 -42.73
C PHE A 672 -21.70 19.44 -42.09
N PHE A 673 -21.28 20.56 -42.68
CA PHE A 673 -21.64 21.91 -42.25
C PHE A 673 -23.15 22.12 -42.27
N ASP A 674 -23.83 21.74 -43.35
CA ASP A 674 -25.28 21.88 -43.49
C ASP A 674 -26.04 21.08 -42.43
N HIS A 675 -25.65 19.83 -42.19
CA HIS A 675 -26.28 18.99 -41.18
C HIS A 675 -26.08 19.53 -39.75
N LEU A 676 -24.84 19.94 -39.42
CA LEU A 676 -24.53 20.52 -38.12
C LEU A 676 -25.27 21.85 -37.91
N ARG A 677 -25.28 22.74 -38.92
CA ARG A 677 -26.03 23.99 -38.90
C ARG A 677 -27.52 23.74 -38.67
N ASN A 678 -28.12 22.81 -39.40
CA ASN A 678 -29.55 22.53 -39.27
C ASN A 678 -29.92 22.06 -37.85
N ALA A 679 -29.08 21.23 -37.23
CA ALA A 679 -29.30 20.77 -35.85
C ALA A 679 -29.16 21.91 -34.82
N LEU A 680 -28.13 22.74 -34.95
CA LEU A 680 -27.91 23.89 -34.06
C LEU A 680 -28.98 24.98 -34.23
N ASP A 681 -29.46 25.22 -35.46
CA ASP A 681 -30.57 26.13 -35.74
C ASP A 681 -31.86 25.70 -35.02
N ILE A 682 -32.14 24.38 -34.97
CA ILE A 682 -33.29 23.84 -34.23
C ILE A 682 -33.12 24.08 -32.73
N LEU A 683 -31.95 23.80 -32.16
CA LEU A 683 -31.67 24.05 -30.74
C LEU A 683 -31.83 25.54 -30.38
N HIS A 684 -31.23 26.43 -31.18
CA HIS A 684 -31.30 27.88 -30.97
C HIS A 684 -32.74 28.40 -31.06
N LYS A 685 -33.55 27.85 -31.97
CA LYS A 685 -34.96 28.21 -32.15
C LYS A 685 -35.84 27.71 -31.02
N GLU A 686 -35.66 26.48 -30.55
CA GLU A 686 -36.62 25.80 -29.68
C GLU A 686 -36.23 25.74 -28.20
N VAL A 687 -34.95 25.80 -27.86
CA VAL A 687 -34.46 25.56 -26.48
C VAL A 687 -34.07 26.89 -25.82
N PRO A 688 -34.81 27.37 -24.82
CA PRO A 688 -34.41 28.54 -24.05
C PRO A 688 -33.37 28.18 -22.96
N ARG A 689 -32.59 29.16 -22.52
CA ARG A 689 -31.57 29.02 -21.44
C ARG A 689 -30.63 27.84 -21.69
N ALA A 690 -29.85 27.86 -22.77
CA ALA A 690 -28.97 26.75 -23.12
C ALA A 690 -27.54 27.16 -23.49
N LEU A 691 -26.58 26.40 -22.98
CA LEU A 691 -25.18 26.43 -23.41
C LEU A 691 -24.91 25.15 -24.21
N VAL A 692 -24.66 25.29 -25.51
CA VAL A 692 -24.32 24.17 -26.38
C VAL A 692 -22.81 24.05 -26.48
N ASN A 693 -22.25 22.99 -25.93
CA ASN A 693 -20.85 22.64 -25.99
C ASN A 693 -20.57 21.80 -27.24
N LEU A 694 -20.13 22.43 -28.32
CA LEU A 694 -19.77 21.75 -29.56
C LEU A 694 -18.33 21.27 -29.47
N VAL A 695 -18.11 19.95 -29.44
CA VAL A 695 -16.80 19.32 -29.28
C VAL A 695 -16.33 18.81 -30.63
N ASP A 696 -15.07 19.14 -30.97
CA ASP A 696 -14.41 18.62 -32.18
C ASP A 696 -14.15 17.11 -32.08
N PHE A 697 -13.80 16.44 -33.18
CA PHE A 697 -13.63 14.99 -33.29
C PHE A 697 -12.15 14.59 -33.43
N MET A 698 -11.82 13.33 -33.08
CA MET A 698 -10.47 12.80 -33.27
C MET A 698 -10.21 12.50 -34.75
N SER A 699 -9.08 12.99 -35.29
CA SER A 699 -8.69 12.72 -36.67
C SER A 699 -8.40 11.22 -36.89
N PRO A 700 -8.88 10.61 -37.99
CA PRO A 700 -8.52 9.24 -38.37
C PRO A 700 -7.01 9.02 -38.52
N SER A 701 -6.23 10.07 -38.80
CA SER A 701 -4.76 9.99 -38.84
C SER A 701 -4.13 9.67 -37.48
N ILE A 702 -4.76 10.09 -36.37
CA ILE A 702 -4.33 9.76 -35.01
C ILE A 702 -4.62 8.29 -34.71
N MET A 703 -5.83 7.82 -35.04
CA MET A 703 -6.19 6.41 -34.92
C MET A 703 -5.24 5.53 -35.75
N ARG A 704 -4.90 5.95 -36.97
CA ARG A 704 -3.91 5.26 -37.81
C ARG A 704 -2.55 5.11 -37.13
N GLN A 705 -2.06 6.15 -36.44
CA GLN A 705 -0.80 6.05 -35.70
C GLN A 705 -0.87 4.97 -34.60
N VAL A 706 -1.99 4.89 -33.87
CA VAL A 706 -2.21 3.87 -32.83
C VAL A 706 -2.17 2.46 -33.43
N PHE A 707 -2.94 2.23 -34.50
CA PHE A 707 -3.03 0.91 -35.16
C PHE A 707 -1.70 0.47 -35.78
N LEU A 708 -1.01 1.37 -36.50
CA LEU A 708 0.28 1.06 -37.11
C LEU A 708 1.39 0.90 -36.07
N GLY A 709 1.33 1.65 -34.98
CA GLY A 709 2.29 1.55 -33.88
C GLY A 709 2.10 0.31 -33.01
N ASN A 710 0.90 -0.28 -32.97
CA ASN A 710 0.55 -1.38 -32.06
C ASN A 710 -0.24 -2.52 -32.75
N PRO A 711 0.28 -3.14 -33.82
CA PRO A 711 -0.45 -4.15 -34.60
C PRO A 711 -0.82 -5.41 -33.80
N ASP A 712 -0.04 -5.76 -32.77
CA ASP A 712 -0.30 -6.93 -31.91
C ASP A 712 -1.36 -6.67 -30.83
N LYS A 713 -1.70 -5.40 -30.56
CA LYS A 713 -2.65 -5.02 -29.51
C LYS A 713 -3.96 -4.48 -30.08
N CYS A 714 -3.95 -3.93 -31.28
CA CYS A 714 -5.12 -3.37 -31.93
C CYS A 714 -5.73 -4.37 -32.93
N PRO A 715 -7.07 -4.46 -33.04
CA PRO A 715 -7.73 -5.39 -33.95
C PRO A 715 -7.67 -4.90 -35.41
N VAL A 716 -6.51 -5.06 -36.05
CA VAL A 716 -6.22 -4.55 -37.41
C VAL A 716 -7.25 -4.98 -38.46
N HIS A 717 -7.76 -6.21 -38.38
CA HIS A 717 -8.78 -6.72 -39.31
C HIS A 717 -10.14 -6.00 -39.18
N GLN A 718 -10.47 -5.47 -37.99
CA GLN A 718 -11.71 -4.75 -37.72
C GLN A 718 -11.60 -3.24 -37.95
N ALA A 719 -10.38 -2.69 -38.01
CA ALA A 719 -10.16 -1.27 -38.26
C ALA A 719 -10.87 -0.80 -39.54
N SER A 720 -10.83 -1.61 -40.61
CA SER A 720 -11.52 -1.31 -41.87
C SER A 720 -13.04 -1.43 -41.80
N ILE A 721 -13.58 -2.23 -40.88
CA ILE A 721 -15.04 -2.41 -40.69
C ILE A 721 -15.62 -1.23 -39.92
N LEU A 722 -14.90 -0.75 -38.91
CA LEU A 722 -15.37 0.32 -38.03
C LEU A 722 -14.96 1.71 -38.52
N CYS A 723 -13.84 1.83 -39.25
CA CYS A 723 -13.40 3.09 -39.84
C CYS A 723 -12.58 2.87 -41.11
N ASN A 724 -13.27 2.92 -42.26
CA ASN A 724 -12.68 2.64 -43.57
C ASN A 724 -11.41 3.48 -43.86
N CYS A 725 -11.33 4.71 -43.40
CA CYS A 725 -10.19 5.60 -43.65
C CYS A 725 -8.90 5.31 -42.85
N VAL A 726 -8.90 4.45 -41.82
CA VAL A 726 -7.74 4.29 -40.92
C VAL A 726 -6.59 3.53 -41.58
N LEU A 727 -6.87 2.35 -42.16
CA LEU A 727 -5.84 1.49 -42.77
C LEU A 727 -5.88 1.43 -44.30
N THR A 728 -6.98 1.84 -44.93
CA THR A 728 -7.17 1.76 -46.39
C THR A 728 -6.19 2.64 -47.19
N PRO A 729 -5.89 3.89 -46.78
CA PRO A 729 -4.89 4.71 -47.48
C PRO A 729 -3.48 4.12 -47.35
N ARG A 730 -2.70 4.11 -48.44
CA ARG A 730 -1.27 3.73 -48.41
C ARG A 730 -0.44 4.83 -47.75
N GLU A 731 0.69 4.47 -47.12
CA GLU A 731 1.64 5.47 -46.61
C GLU A 731 2.13 6.40 -47.73
N SER A 732 2.26 7.69 -47.41
CA SER A 732 2.70 8.73 -48.36
C SER A 732 1.86 8.85 -49.64
N SER A 733 0.57 8.49 -49.56
CA SER A 733 -0.36 8.53 -50.70
C SER A 733 -1.12 9.86 -50.81
N GLN A 734 -1.62 10.16 -52.02
CA GLN A 734 -2.45 11.33 -52.27
C GLN A 734 -3.79 11.23 -51.52
N GLU A 735 -4.27 10.00 -51.27
CA GLU A 735 -5.47 9.68 -50.50
C GLU A 735 -5.31 10.07 -49.03
N LEU A 736 -4.16 9.81 -48.41
CA LEU A 736 -3.89 10.21 -47.03
C LEU A 736 -3.81 11.74 -46.89
N ALA A 737 -3.18 12.43 -47.86
CA ALA A 737 -3.14 13.88 -47.88
C ALA A 737 -4.55 14.50 -48.05
N LYS A 738 -5.43 13.86 -48.85
CA LYS A 738 -6.84 14.26 -48.98
C LYS A 738 -7.60 14.07 -47.65
N LEU A 739 -7.33 13.00 -46.91
CA LEU A 739 -7.94 12.73 -45.60
C LEU A 739 -7.55 13.80 -44.55
N GLU A 740 -6.28 14.21 -44.51
CA GLU A 740 -5.84 15.32 -43.66
C GLU A 740 -6.48 16.65 -44.08
N SER A 741 -6.59 16.88 -45.39
CA SER A 741 -7.23 18.08 -45.94
C SER A 741 -8.72 18.17 -45.58
N ILE A 742 -9.48 17.08 -45.71
CA ILE A 742 -10.91 17.07 -45.37
C ILE A 742 -11.13 17.18 -43.85
N THR A 743 -10.27 16.55 -43.04
CA THR A 743 -10.29 16.72 -41.57
C THR A 743 -10.17 18.20 -41.19
N ARG A 744 -9.20 18.91 -41.78
CA ARG A 744 -9.04 20.36 -41.57
C ARG A 744 -10.23 21.17 -42.09
N ALA A 745 -10.83 20.75 -43.21
CA ALA A 745 -12.01 21.41 -43.75
C ALA A 745 -13.19 21.30 -42.78
N TYR A 746 -13.48 20.11 -42.23
CA TYR A 746 -14.52 19.94 -41.20
C TYR A 746 -14.27 20.82 -39.97
N GLN A 747 -13.03 20.86 -39.48
CA GLN A 747 -12.65 21.70 -38.34
C GLN A 747 -12.84 23.20 -38.64
N SER A 748 -12.48 23.62 -39.86
CA SER A 748 -12.71 24.98 -40.34
C SER A 748 -14.21 25.29 -40.42
N SER A 749 -15.02 24.36 -40.94
CA SER A 749 -16.47 24.50 -41.05
C SER A 749 -17.14 24.68 -39.68
N MET A 750 -16.75 23.90 -38.66
CA MET A 750 -17.29 24.10 -37.30
C MET A 750 -16.88 25.43 -36.70
N ARG A 751 -15.61 25.81 -36.88
CA ARG A 751 -15.09 27.10 -36.41
C ARG A 751 -15.85 28.25 -37.05
N GLU A 752 -15.97 28.26 -38.37
CA GLU A 752 -16.70 29.27 -39.12
C GLU A 752 -18.16 29.36 -38.66
N LEU A 753 -18.81 28.21 -38.43
CA LEU A 753 -20.19 28.18 -37.97
C LEU A 753 -20.36 28.85 -36.60
N VAL A 754 -19.49 28.56 -35.63
CA VAL A 754 -19.56 29.14 -34.28
C VAL A 754 -19.10 30.60 -34.25
N GLU A 755 -18.00 30.93 -34.93
CA GLU A 755 -17.42 32.27 -34.96
C GLU A 755 -18.25 33.26 -35.82
N SER A 756 -19.21 32.77 -36.61
CA SER A 756 -20.13 33.62 -37.39
C SER A 756 -21.02 34.55 -36.55
N GLY A 757 -21.13 34.30 -35.25
CA GLY A 757 -22.05 35.03 -34.35
C GLY A 757 -23.53 34.69 -34.56
N ARG A 758 -23.86 33.71 -35.42
CA ARG A 758 -25.23 33.30 -35.76
C ARG A 758 -26.09 32.95 -34.54
N TYR A 759 -25.49 32.44 -33.47
CA TYR A 759 -26.19 31.98 -32.27
C TYR A 759 -26.14 32.96 -31.10
N GLU A 760 -25.45 34.10 -31.25
CA GLU A 760 -25.33 35.16 -30.22
C GLU A 760 -26.45 36.21 -30.34
N THR A 761 -27.64 35.78 -30.77
CA THR A 761 -28.79 36.68 -31.01
C THR A 761 -29.68 36.87 -29.78
N ARG A 762 -29.44 36.10 -28.71
CA ARG A 762 -30.22 36.09 -27.47
C ARG A 762 -29.29 35.86 -26.27
N GLU A 763 -29.58 36.52 -25.15
CA GLU A 763 -28.72 36.47 -23.95
C GLU A 763 -28.75 35.13 -23.21
N ASP A 764 -29.74 34.28 -23.50
CA ASP A 764 -29.96 32.99 -22.84
C ASP A 764 -29.63 31.78 -23.72
N PHE A 765 -28.86 31.96 -24.80
CA PHE A 765 -28.38 30.85 -25.62
C PHE A 765 -26.99 31.16 -26.19
N SER A 766 -26.08 30.20 -26.16
CA SER A 766 -24.79 30.30 -26.85
C SER A 766 -24.29 28.93 -27.28
N VAL A 767 -23.51 28.90 -28.36
CA VAL A 767 -22.77 27.71 -28.83
C VAL A 767 -21.28 27.98 -28.67
N VAL A 768 -20.58 27.09 -27.96
CA VAL A 768 -19.15 27.23 -27.69
C VAL A 768 -18.42 26.03 -28.29
N LEU A 769 -17.40 26.31 -29.11
CA LEU A 769 -16.54 25.29 -29.70
C LEU A 769 -15.43 24.87 -28.73
N GLN A 770 -15.26 23.56 -28.55
CA GLN A 770 -14.16 22.92 -27.81
C GLN A 770 -13.24 22.17 -28.77
N PRO A 771 -12.12 22.78 -29.20
CA PRO A 771 -11.23 22.21 -30.21
C PRO A 771 -10.21 21.23 -29.60
N PHE A 772 -10.66 20.28 -28.76
CA PHE A 772 -9.77 19.38 -28.00
C PHE A 772 -8.82 18.58 -28.88
N PHE A 773 -9.25 18.20 -30.09
CA PHE A 773 -8.50 17.30 -30.96
C PHE A 773 -7.72 17.99 -32.08
N TYR A 774 -7.76 19.33 -32.16
CA TYR A 774 -7.18 20.08 -33.28
C TYR A 774 -5.66 19.84 -33.45
N ASN A 775 -4.91 19.66 -32.35
CA ASN A 775 -3.47 19.40 -32.35
C ASN A 775 -3.07 18.25 -31.40
N ILE A 776 -3.94 17.24 -31.28
CA ILE A 776 -3.68 16.14 -30.34
C ILE A 776 -2.40 15.38 -30.71
N ARG A 777 -1.58 15.07 -29.70
CA ARG A 777 -0.41 14.21 -29.82
C ARG A 777 -0.54 13.04 -28.87
N LEU A 778 -0.29 11.84 -29.38
CA LEU A 778 -0.35 10.64 -28.57
C LEU A 778 0.87 10.55 -27.66
N PRO A 779 0.68 10.20 -26.37
CA PRO A 779 1.78 9.75 -25.54
C PRO A 779 2.45 8.55 -26.20
N VAL A 780 3.78 8.50 -26.12
CA VAL A 780 4.57 7.38 -26.64
C VAL A 780 5.26 6.65 -25.50
N LEU A 781 5.26 5.34 -25.57
CA LEU A 781 5.96 4.45 -24.66
C LEU A 781 7.48 4.58 -24.86
N ALA A 782 8.25 4.03 -23.92
CA ALA A 782 9.72 4.08 -23.94
C ALA A 782 10.37 3.36 -25.15
N ASP A 783 9.58 2.59 -25.90
CA ASP A 783 9.98 1.92 -27.15
C ASP A 783 9.59 2.71 -28.42
N GLY A 784 9.00 3.90 -28.26
CA GLY A 784 8.58 4.79 -29.34
C GLY A 784 7.19 4.50 -29.91
N ARG A 785 6.49 3.45 -29.45
CA ARG A 785 5.12 3.15 -29.87
C ARG A 785 4.10 4.05 -29.16
N PRO A 786 2.97 4.40 -29.79
CA PRO A 786 1.88 5.09 -29.12
C PRO A 786 1.35 4.29 -27.92
N ASP A 787 1.08 4.97 -26.82
CA ASP A 787 0.52 4.37 -25.61
C ASP A 787 -0.97 4.08 -25.80
N VAL A 788 -1.29 2.80 -25.98
CA VAL A 788 -2.67 2.32 -26.16
C VAL A 788 -3.49 2.32 -24.89
N SER A 789 -2.92 2.60 -23.71
CA SER A 789 -3.68 2.64 -22.45
C SER A 789 -4.74 3.74 -22.41
N PHE A 790 -4.63 4.74 -23.29
CA PHE A 790 -5.60 5.81 -23.49
C PHE A 790 -6.75 5.42 -24.42
N PHE A 791 -6.77 4.20 -24.95
CA PHE A 791 -7.78 3.70 -25.87
C PHE A 791 -8.45 2.45 -25.30
N ALA A 792 -9.71 2.26 -25.66
CA ALA A 792 -10.43 1.03 -25.46
C ALA A 792 -9.73 -0.11 -26.24
N PRO A 793 -10.03 -1.38 -25.93
CA PRO A 793 -9.40 -2.52 -26.62
C PRO A 793 -9.54 -2.52 -28.15
N ASP A 794 -10.47 -1.75 -28.71
CA ASP A 794 -10.64 -1.57 -30.15
C ASP A 794 -9.66 -0.57 -30.80
N CYS A 795 -8.86 0.16 -30.00
CA CYS A 795 -7.95 1.22 -30.44
C CYS A 795 -8.60 2.38 -31.22
N LEU A 796 -9.93 2.49 -31.23
CA LEU A 796 -10.69 3.55 -31.91
C LEU A 796 -11.26 4.54 -30.90
N HIS A 797 -11.77 4.05 -29.76
CA HIS A 797 -12.40 4.89 -28.75
C HIS A 797 -11.41 5.25 -27.63
N PRO A 798 -11.23 6.53 -27.26
CA PRO A 798 -10.39 6.91 -26.13
C PRO A 798 -11.05 6.58 -24.78
N MET A 799 -10.28 6.10 -23.79
CA MET A 799 -10.72 5.88 -22.40
C MET A 799 -10.54 7.14 -21.54
N GLY A 800 -11.43 7.35 -20.57
CA GLY A 800 -11.34 8.44 -19.58
C GLY A 800 -10.20 8.22 -18.58
N PHE A 801 -9.56 9.31 -18.13
CA PHE A 801 -8.45 9.28 -17.18
C PHE A 801 -8.85 8.70 -15.82
N PRO A 802 -8.11 7.74 -15.22
CA PRO A 802 -8.27 7.38 -13.81
C PRO A 802 -7.64 8.46 -12.92
N ASP A 803 -8.43 9.03 -12.00
CA ASP A 803 -7.97 10.06 -11.08
C ASP A 803 -7.08 9.47 -9.98
N LEU A 804 -5.83 9.96 -9.88
CA LEU A 804 -4.81 9.35 -9.05
C LEU A 804 -4.93 9.61 -7.53
N CYS A 805 -5.67 10.61 -7.01
CA CYS A 805 -5.86 10.83 -5.55
C CYS A 805 -7.19 11.55 -5.24
N GLN A 806 -7.93 11.13 -4.21
CA GLN A 806 -9.20 11.75 -3.76
C GLN A 806 -9.00 12.78 -2.61
N PRO A 807 -9.75 13.90 -2.58
CA PRO A 807 -9.73 14.88 -1.49
C PRO A 807 -10.63 14.49 -0.29
N PHE A 808 -10.16 14.72 0.94
CA PHE A 808 -10.95 14.57 2.17
C PHE A 808 -11.70 15.86 2.52
N ILE A 809 -12.93 15.74 3.07
CA ILE A 809 -13.74 16.88 3.50
C ILE A 809 -13.00 17.70 4.59
N SER A 810 -12.78 18.99 4.34
CA SER A 810 -12.06 19.89 5.26
C SER A 810 -12.94 20.36 6.41
N LEU A 811 -12.88 19.69 7.56
CA LEU A 811 -13.28 20.28 8.85
C LEU A 811 -12.24 21.32 9.30
N PRO A 812 -12.59 22.39 10.04
CA PRO A 812 -11.63 23.36 10.52
C PRO A 812 -10.59 22.70 11.44
N VAL A 813 -9.33 22.68 11.03
CA VAL A 813 -8.23 22.10 11.81
C VAL A 813 -7.48 23.19 12.57
N SER A 814 -7.27 23.01 13.87
CA SER A 814 -6.46 23.91 14.72
C SER A 814 -5.04 23.38 15.01
N LEU A 815 -4.83 22.07 14.89
CA LEU A 815 -3.57 21.41 15.23
C LEU A 815 -2.78 21.06 13.96
N VAL A 816 -1.49 21.40 13.93
CA VAL A 816 -0.59 21.09 12.79
C VAL A 816 -0.42 19.57 12.60
N HIS A 817 -0.62 18.80 13.66
CA HIS A 817 -0.52 17.34 13.68
C HIS A 817 -1.74 16.64 13.07
N GLU A 818 -2.81 17.38 12.81
CA GLU A 818 -4.03 16.92 12.12
C GLU A 818 -4.19 17.62 10.76
N LEU A 819 -3.12 18.26 10.27
CA LEU A 819 -3.15 19.01 9.03
C LEU A 819 -3.23 18.06 7.83
N ARG A 820 -4.29 18.15 7.04
CA ARG A 820 -4.45 17.39 5.79
C ARG A 820 -4.05 18.26 4.59
N PRO A 821 -3.70 17.67 3.45
CA PRO A 821 -3.39 18.45 2.24
C PRO A 821 -4.48 19.44 1.81
N ALA A 822 -5.76 19.09 2.04
CA ALA A 822 -6.90 19.94 1.72
C ALA A 822 -7.01 21.19 2.62
N ASP A 823 -6.41 21.16 3.81
CA ASP A 823 -6.48 22.27 4.78
C ASP A 823 -5.46 23.38 4.45
N ILE A 824 -4.47 23.09 3.60
CA ILE A 824 -3.39 24.02 3.23
C ILE A 824 -3.95 25.05 2.26
N LYS A 825 -3.81 26.33 2.61
CA LYS A 825 -4.29 27.44 1.78
C LYS A 825 -3.17 28.25 1.15
N VAL A 826 -1.96 28.23 1.73
CA VAL A 826 -0.81 28.99 1.23
C VAL A 826 0.38 28.06 1.09
N VAL A 827 1.09 28.15 -0.04
CA VAL A 827 2.44 27.60 -0.16
C VAL A 827 3.48 28.70 -0.27
N ALA A 828 4.69 28.41 0.17
CA ALA A 828 5.84 29.27 -0.01
C ALA A 828 7.13 28.45 -0.11
N ALA A 829 8.18 29.08 -0.63
CA ALA A 829 9.49 28.47 -0.70
C ALA A 829 10.62 29.47 -0.42
N LEU A 830 11.68 28.99 0.24
CA LEU A 830 12.95 29.67 0.47
C LEU A 830 14.07 28.76 0.00
N GLY A 831 15.14 29.32 -0.55
CA GLY A 831 16.22 28.52 -1.10
C GLY A 831 17.08 29.25 -2.12
N ASP A 832 17.73 28.47 -2.98
CA ASP A 832 18.58 28.95 -4.07
C ASP A 832 17.95 28.76 -5.47
N SER A 833 18.79 28.77 -6.52
CA SER A 833 18.39 28.56 -7.91
C SER A 833 17.78 27.17 -8.19
N LEU A 834 18.05 26.16 -7.35
CA LEU A 834 17.38 24.86 -7.43
C LEU A 834 15.95 24.91 -6.87
N THR A 835 15.55 26.04 -6.26
CA THR A 835 14.20 26.30 -5.78
C THR A 835 13.41 27.23 -6.73
N THR A 836 14.09 28.06 -7.55
CA THR A 836 13.46 29.00 -8.50
C THR A 836 13.37 28.50 -9.95
N ARG A 837 14.08 27.42 -10.32
CA ARG A 837 14.30 26.96 -11.72
C ARG A 837 14.97 28.07 -12.54
N SER A 838 16.27 28.30 -12.37
CA SER A 838 17.03 29.20 -13.25
C SER A 838 17.29 28.54 -14.61
N ILE A 839 16.87 29.17 -15.70
CA ILE A 839 17.28 28.82 -17.07
C ILE A 839 18.33 29.85 -17.47
N GLN A 840 19.61 29.53 -17.32
CA GLN A 840 20.66 30.41 -17.80
C GLN A 840 20.73 30.33 -19.33
N SER A 841 20.01 31.20 -20.03
CA SER A 841 20.17 31.39 -21.47
C SER A 841 21.52 32.08 -21.73
N THR A 842 22.57 31.30 -21.97
CA THR A 842 23.83 31.86 -22.47
C THR A 842 23.69 32.19 -23.96
N PRO A 843 24.12 33.37 -24.42
CA PRO A 843 24.06 33.75 -25.83
C PRO A 843 25.18 33.04 -26.60
N VAL A 844 24.84 32.03 -27.41
CA VAL A 844 25.79 31.40 -28.34
C VAL A 844 26.00 32.30 -29.56
N PRO A 845 27.24 32.48 -30.06
CA PRO A 845 27.52 33.32 -31.22
C PRO A 845 26.78 32.83 -32.47
N GLN A 846 26.25 33.77 -33.25
CA GLN A 846 25.64 33.56 -34.55
C GLN A 846 26.51 32.66 -35.44
N HIS A 847 26.12 31.41 -35.67
CA HIS A 847 26.33 30.64 -36.91
C HIS A 847 25.62 29.27 -36.81
N CYS A 848 24.30 29.28 -36.76
CA CYS A 848 23.42 28.23 -37.29
C CYS A 848 22.01 28.82 -37.39
N THR A 849 21.50 28.91 -38.61
CA THR A 849 20.25 29.61 -38.95
C THR A 849 18.99 28.78 -38.66
N SER A 850 18.00 29.49 -38.11
CA SER A 850 16.55 29.25 -38.09
C SER A 850 16.00 28.01 -37.39
N ILE A 851 15.89 28.08 -36.06
CA ILE A 851 14.68 27.63 -35.36
C ILE A 851 14.24 28.78 -34.45
N SER A 852 13.06 29.32 -34.71
CA SER A 852 12.37 30.24 -33.81
C SER A 852 12.03 29.47 -32.53
N LEU A 853 12.77 29.75 -31.45
CA LEU A 853 12.36 29.36 -30.11
C LEU A 853 11.22 30.28 -29.70
N SER A 854 9.98 29.79 -29.84
CA SER A 854 8.85 30.34 -29.12
C SER A 854 9.10 30.22 -27.61
N PRO A 855 8.84 31.26 -26.81
CA PRO A 855 9.00 31.19 -25.37
C PRO A 855 8.02 30.14 -24.83
N VAL A 856 8.56 29.09 -24.20
CA VAL A 856 7.76 28.09 -23.50
C VAL A 856 7.16 28.76 -22.28
N HIS A 857 5.94 29.29 -22.44
CA HIS A 857 5.15 29.80 -21.33
C HIS A 857 4.68 28.64 -20.44
N SER A 858 5.09 28.70 -19.17
CA SER A 858 4.46 28.16 -17.96
C SER A 858 4.26 26.63 -17.81
N SER A 859 5.33 25.89 -17.53
CA SER A 859 5.25 24.71 -16.64
C SER A 859 5.64 25.13 -15.22
N ILE A 860 4.66 25.70 -14.52
CA ILE A 860 4.73 26.01 -13.08
C ILE A 860 4.79 24.67 -12.30
N SER A 861 5.64 24.59 -11.27
CA SER A 861 5.98 23.42 -10.43
C SER A 861 4.97 22.26 -10.35
N PRO A 862 5.34 21.00 -10.64
CA PRO A 862 4.46 19.83 -10.49
C PRO A 862 3.86 19.64 -9.08
N PHE A 863 4.48 20.22 -8.05
CA PHE A 863 3.97 20.22 -6.69
C PHE A 863 2.67 21.02 -6.51
N LYS A 864 2.48 22.11 -7.26
CA LYS A 864 1.23 22.87 -7.24
C LYS A 864 0.05 22.08 -7.79
N ASP A 865 0.31 21.26 -8.81
CA ASP A 865 -0.71 20.47 -9.46
C ASP A 865 -1.14 19.32 -8.56
N ILE A 866 -0.21 18.76 -7.75
CA ILE A 866 -0.54 17.79 -6.70
C ILE A 866 -1.41 18.44 -5.63
N LEU A 867 -1.03 19.61 -5.09
CA LEU A 867 -1.79 20.26 -4.01
C LEU A 867 -3.15 20.81 -4.47
N LYS A 868 -3.26 21.30 -5.70
CA LYS A 868 -4.53 21.77 -6.28
C LYS A 868 -5.59 20.67 -6.41
N LYS A 869 -5.19 19.39 -6.42
CA LYS A 869 -6.14 18.27 -6.31
C LYS A 869 -6.87 18.25 -4.97
N PHE A 870 -6.21 18.68 -3.90
CA PHE A 870 -6.76 18.64 -2.54
C PHE A 870 -7.40 19.97 -2.13
N ASN A 871 -6.80 21.09 -2.52
CA ASN A 871 -7.39 22.41 -2.34
C ASN A 871 -7.18 23.25 -3.61
N PRO A 872 -8.20 23.47 -4.46
CA PRO A 872 -8.05 24.24 -5.70
C PRO A 872 -7.78 25.72 -5.47
N ASN A 873 -8.07 26.25 -4.27
CA ASN A 873 -7.96 27.66 -3.89
C ASN A 873 -6.61 28.02 -3.24
N ILE A 874 -5.59 27.18 -3.43
CA ILE A 874 -4.29 27.36 -2.81
C ILE A 874 -3.53 28.55 -3.44
N LEU A 875 -2.91 29.38 -2.60
CA LEU A 875 -2.24 30.63 -2.95
C LEU A 875 -0.71 30.53 -2.79
N GLY A 876 0.02 31.49 -3.38
CA GLY A 876 1.46 31.67 -3.15
C GLY A 876 2.40 31.01 -4.16
N PHE A 877 1.89 30.29 -5.15
CA PHE A 877 2.70 29.71 -6.23
C PHE A 877 3.23 30.78 -7.18
N SER A 878 4.42 30.55 -7.71
CA SER A 878 4.96 31.33 -8.82
C SER A 878 4.15 31.07 -10.10
N THR A 879 3.80 32.11 -10.86
CA THR A 879 2.99 32.01 -12.08
C THR A 879 3.80 32.33 -13.35
N GLY A 880 5.05 32.73 -13.19
CA GLY A 880 5.95 33.12 -14.27
C GLY A 880 7.40 33.20 -13.79
N THR A 881 8.27 33.79 -14.62
CA THR A 881 9.72 33.87 -14.40
C THR A 881 10.19 35.25 -13.92
N GLN A 882 9.28 36.22 -13.78
CA GLN A 882 9.56 37.57 -13.31
C GLN A 882 9.28 37.71 -11.81
N GLU A 883 9.91 38.69 -11.15
CA GLU A 883 9.76 38.96 -9.72
C GLU A 883 8.29 39.19 -9.31
N GLU A 884 7.52 39.91 -10.14
CA GLU A 884 6.09 40.14 -9.95
C GLU A 884 5.25 38.86 -10.00
N THR A 885 5.77 37.83 -10.67
CA THR A 885 5.13 36.51 -10.83
C THR A 885 5.73 35.44 -9.93
N ALA A 886 6.67 35.79 -9.04
CA ALA A 886 7.34 34.85 -8.15
C ALA A 886 6.41 34.32 -7.03
N GLY A 887 5.33 35.03 -6.74
CA GLY A 887 4.40 34.68 -5.65
C GLY A 887 5.11 34.75 -4.28
N LEU A 888 5.03 33.66 -3.52
CA LEU A 888 5.69 33.50 -2.22
C LEU A 888 6.94 32.60 -2.31
N ASN A 889 7.50 32.42 -3.50
CA ASN A 889 8.83 31.87 -3.67
C ASN A 889 9.85 33.01 -3.54
N VAL A 890 10.54 33.07 -2.40
CA VAL A 890 11.56 34.09 -2.11
C VAL A 890 12.99 33.54 -2.26
N ALA A 891 13.12 32.35 -2.83
CA ALA A 891 14.41 31.78 -3.17
C ALA A 891 15.16 32.68 -4.16
N ALA A 892 16.48 32.73 -4.03
CA ALA A 892 17.32 33.63 -4.82
C ALA A 892 18.52 32.89 -5.42
N GLU A 893 18.84 33.16 -6.68
CA GLU A 893 20.01 32.58 -7.33
C GLU A 893 21.29 32.90 -6.56
N GLY A 894 22.16 31.90 -6.38
CA GLY A 894 23.42 32.03 -5.62
C GLY A 894 23.25 32.16 -4.10
N ALA A 895 22.03 32.06 -3.56
CA ALA A 895 21.81 32.10 -2.12
C ALA A 895 22.53 30.94 -1.41
N ARG A 896 23.03 31.23 -0.22
CA ARG A 896 23.63 30.27 0.72
C ARG A 896 22.83 30.22 2.02
N ALA A 897 23.16 29.28 2.91
CA ALA A 897 22.49 29.14 4.20
C ALA A 897 22.45 30.48 4.98
N ARG A 898 23.51 31.29 4.92
CA ARG A 898 23.60 32.62 5.55
C ARG A 898 22.55 33.63 5.10
N ASP A 899 21.96 33.44 3.93
CA ASP A 899 20.96 34.33 3.34
C ASP A 899 19.53 33.95 3.76
N MET A 900 19.34 32.76 4.35
CA MET A 900 18.04 32.25 4.79
C MET A 900 17.31 33.15 5.79
N PRO A 901 17.98 33.78 6.78
CA PRO A 901 17.29 34.71 7.68
C PRO A 901 16.73 35.94 6.97
N ALA A 902 17.37 36.40 5.88
CA ALA A 902 16.85 37.52 5.09
C ALA A 902 15.62 37.09 4.28
N GLN A 903 15.70 35.93 3.61
CA GLN A 903 14.55 35.36 2.88
C GLN A 903 13.35 35.10 3.81
N ALA A 904 13.58 34.62 5.04
CA ALA A 904 12.51 34.42 6.02
C ALA A 904 11.79 35.73 6.39
N ARG A 905 12.53 36.84 6.56
CA ARG A 905 11.92 38.16 6.84
C ARG A 905 11.12 38.67 5.64
N ASP A 906 11.67 38.54 4.43
CA ASP A 906 10.96 38.93 3.20
C ASP A 906 9.67 38.13 3.03
N LEU A 907 9.71 36.81 3.21
CA LEU A 907 8.51 35.97 3.12
C LEU A 907 7.43 36.37 4.12
N VAL A 908 7.82 36.62 5.38
CA VAL A 908 6.89 37.08 6.42
C VAL A 908 6.26 38.41 6.04
N GLU A 909 7.03 39.35 5.49
CA GLU A 909 6.52 40.66 5.07
C GLU A 909 5.55 40.54 3.88
N ARG A 910 5.87 39.72 2.88
CA ARG A 910 4.97 39.41 1.75
C ARG A 910 3.65 38.78 2.22
N MET A 911 3.70 37.87 3.18
CA MET A 911 2.48 37.29 3.76
C MET A 911 1.67 38.30 4.59
N LYS A 912 2.32 39.22 5.30
CA LYS A 912 1.65 40.27 6.10
C LYS A 912 0.96 41.33 5.24
N THR A 913 1.56 41.64 4.09
CA THR A 913 1.08 42.69 3.17
C THR A 913 0.08 42.17 2.13
N SER A 914 -0.06 40.84 1.98
CA SER A 914 -1.01 40.24 1.05
C SER A 914 -2.47 40.42 1.51
N PRO A 915 -3.37 40.96 0.66
CA PRO A 915 -4.79 41.09 0.99
C PRO A 915 -5.56 39.75 0.93
N GLU A 916 -4.98 38.72 0.29
CA GLU A 916 -5.63 37.42 0.07
C GLU A 916 -5.32 36.40 1.17
N ILE A 917 -4.24 36.63 1.93
CA ILE A 917 -3.75 35.72 2.97
C ILE A 917 -4.20 36.19 4.34
N ASN A 918 -5.01 35.37 5.01
CA ASN A 918 -5.29 35.59 6.42
C ASN A 918 -4.17 34.97 7.27
N LEU A 919 -3.23 35.81 7.70
CA LEU A 919 -2.07 35.37 8.47
C LEU A 919 -2.44 34.54 9.71
N GLN A 920 -3.59 34.75 10.33
CA GLN A 920 -4.00 34.04 11.57
C GLN A 920 -4.79 32.76 11.33
N LYS A 921 -5.49 32.65 10.20
CA LYS A 921 -6.43 31.54 9.92
C LYS A 921 -5.92 30.55 8.88
N ASP A 922 -5.17 31.03 7.89
CA ASP A 922 -4.76 30.21 6.77
C ASP A 922 -3.56 29.35 7.16
N TRP A 923 -3.57 28.06 6.79
CA TRP A 923 -2.44 27.15 6.94
C TRP A 923 -1.41 27.38 5.83
N LYS A 924 -0.13 27.55 6.21
CA LYS A 924 1.01 27.73 5.30
C LYS A 924 1.83 26.45 5.23
N LEU A 925 2.12 25.98 4.02
CA LEU A 925 3.14 24.97 3.76
C LEU A 925 4.39 25.66 3.18
N ILE A 926 5.49 25.67 3.92
CA ILE A 926 6.70 26.39 3.53
C ILE A 926 7.82 25.38 3.30
N THR A 927 8.49 25.44 2.16
CA THR A 927 9.61 24.54 1.84
C THR A 927 10.93 25.30 1.82
N LEU A 928 11.88 24.90 2.67
CA LEU A 928 13.26 25.35 2.66
C LEU A 928 14.11 24.33 1.91
N PHE A 929 14.79 24.76 0.85
CA PHE A 929 15.78 23.94 0.14
C PHE A 929 17.02 24.77 -0.21
N ILE A 930 18.11 24.54 0.51
CA ILE A 930 19.34 25.35 0.46
C ILE A 930 20.54 24.46 0.81
N GLY A 931 21.72 24.77 0.26
CA GLY A 931 22.98 24.12 0.65
C GLY A 931 23.87 23.72 -0.50
N SER A 932 23.34 23.65 -1.73
CA SER A 932 24.15 23.29 -2.91
C SER A 932 25.24 24.34 -3.17
N ASN A 933 24.92 25.63 -3.04
CA ASN A 933 25.93 26.70 -3.14
C ASN A 933 26.92 26.70 -1.96
N ASP A 934 26.49 26.29 -0.77
CA ASP A 934 27.38 26.15 0.40
C ASP A 934 28.40 25.02 0.18
N LEU A 935 27.96 23.88 -0.37
CA LEU A 935 28.85 22.78 -0.78
C LEU A 935 29.75 23.17 -1.96
N CYS A 936 29.22 23.87 -2.95
CA CYS A 936 29.97 24.32 -4.13
C CYS A 936 31.13 25.28 -3.81
N HIS A 937 30.98 26.11 -2.78
CA HIS A 937 31.99 27.05 -2.31
C HIS A 937 32.85 26.53 -1.16
N TYR A 938 32.62 25.28 -0.70
CA TYR A 938 33.42 24.68 0.38
C TYR A 938 34.90 24.79 0.03
N CYS A 939 35.30 24.40 -1.18
CA CYS A 939 36.69 24.32 -1.61
C CYS A 939 37.44 25.67 -1.66
N ASP A 940 36.74 26.81 -1.61
CA ASP A 940 37.35 28.15 -1.69
C ASP A 940 37.83 28.71 -0.35
N ASN A 941 37.26 28.31 0.79
CA ASN A 941 37.57 28.92 2.08
C ASN A 941 37.38 27.98 3.26
N GLU A 942 38.45 27.67 4.01
CA GLU A 942 38.48 26.75 5.18
C GLU A 942 37.60 27.16 6.36
N GLU A 943 37.34 28.46 6.52
CA GLU A 943 36.66 29.00 7.70
C GLU A 943 35.14 29.13 7.52
N ALA A 944 34.61 28.91 6.31
CA ALA A 944 33.17 28.99 6.01
C ALA A 944 32.44 27.63 6.11
N ARG A 945 33.07 26.63 6.77
CA ARG A 945 32.95 25.19 6.44
C ARG A 945 32.28 24.28 7.48
N SER A 946 31.81 24.76 8.62
CA SER A 946 31.24 23.82 9.62
C SER A 946 29.74 23.60 9.40
N ALA A 947 29.30 22.34 9.52
CA ALA A 947 27.88 22.00 9.58
C ALA A 947 27.15 22.77 10.70
N GLU A 948 27.87 23.20 11.74
CA GLU A 948 27.35 24.05 12.80
C GLU A 948 26.93 25.44 12.30
N GLU A 949 27.73 26.07 11.43
CA GLU A 949 27.38 27.37 10.83
C GLU A 949 26.24 27.24 9.83
N TYR A 950 26.26 26.22 8.98
CA TYR A 950 25.18 25.91 8.04
C TYR A 950 23.84 25.78 8.79
N VAL A 951 23.80 24.94 9.83
CA VAL A 951 22.61 24.73 10.65
C VAL A 951 22.23 25.97 11.48
N LYS A 952 23.21 26.76 11.95
CA LYS A 952 22.95 28.01 12.68
C LYS A 952 22.11 28.97 11.86
N TYR A 953 22.41 29.17 10.58
CA TYR A 953 21.63 30.11 9.75
C TYR A 953 20.24 29.57 9.39
N ILE A 954 20.12 28.26 9.17
CA ILE A 954 18.82 27.60 8.96
C ILE A 954 17.97 27.73 10.24
N ARG A 955 18.55 27.52 11.42
CA ARG A 955 17.90 27.75 12.71
C ARG A 955 17.42 29.19 12.86
N GLN A 956 18.26 30.18 12.55
CA GLN A 956 17.85 31.59 12.61
C GLN A 956 16.66 31.91 11.69
N ALA A 957 16.61 31.30 10.50
CA ALA A 957 15.46 31.45 9.60
C ALA A 957 14.20 30.78 10.18
N LEU A 958 14.33 29.57 10.71
CA LEU A 958 13.23 28.85 11.37
C LEU A 958 12.72 29.59 12.62
N ASP A 959 13.60 30.21 13.41
CA ASP A 959 13.25 31.04 14.57
C ASP A 959 12.40 32.24 14.15
N ILE A 960 12.77 32.92 13.06
CA ILE A 960 11.98 34.03 12.50
C ILE A 960 10.58 33.55 12.08
N LEU A 961 10.48 32.42 11.39
CA LEU A 961 9.19 31.86 10.98
C LEU A 961 8.37 31.41 12.20
N TYR A 962 9.02 30.81 13.19
CA TYR A 962 8.42 30.35 14.44
C TYR A 962 7.93 31.50 15.32
N GLU A 963 8.58 32.66 15.30
CA GLU A 963 8.11 33.84 16.05
C GLU A 963 6.98 34.58 15.33
N GLN A 964 7.02 34.62 14.00
CA GLN A 964 6.17 35.53 13.22
C GLN A 964 4.97 34.87 12.54
N LEU A 965 5.00 33.55 12.31
CA LEU A 965 3.95 32.85 11.57
C LEU A 965 3.14 31.89 12.47
N PRO A 966 1.81 32.06 12.54
CA PRO A 966 0.91 31.04 13.03
C PRO A 966 0.49 30.07 11.94
N ARG A 967 0.05 28.88 12.34
CA ARG A 967 -0.48 27.83 11.44
C ARG A 967 0.47 27.51 10.28
N ALA A 968 1.67 27.03 10.58
CA ALA A 968 2.69 26.75 9.57
C ALA A 968 3.29 25.34 9.68
N PHE A 969 3.38 24.66 8.54
CA PHE A 969 4.12 23.42 8.36
C PHE A 969 5.34 23.70 7.51
N ILE A 970 6.53 23.41 8.04
CA ILE A 970 7.81 23.70 7.39
C ILE A 970 8.49 22.41 6.95
N ASN A 971 8.70 22.27 5.64
CA ASN A 971 9.60 21.26 5.07
C ASN A 971 11.03 21.79 5.05
N VAL A 972 11.97 21.01 5.56
CA VAL A 972 13.41 21.25 5.38
C VAL A 972 13.96 20.12 4.51
N VAL A 973 14.23 20.42 3.24
CA VAL A 973 14.74 19.43 2.27
C VAL A 973 16.25 19.34 2.41
N GLU A 974 16.75 18.12 2.56
CA GLU A 974 18.19 17.89 2.64
C GLU A 974 18.87 18.07 1.28
N VAL A 975 20.12 18.54 1.30
CA VAL A 975 20.91 18.76 0.08
C VAL A 975 21.34 17.43 -0.55
N MET A 976 21.42 17.38 -1.89
CA MET A 976 21.87 16.20 -2.63
C MET A 976 23.40 16.14 -2.68
N GLU A 977 23.95 14.93 -2.63
CA GLU A 977 25.38 14.70 -2.77
C GLU A 977 25.88 15.15 -4.16
N LEU A 978 26.70 16.21 -4.20
CA LEU A 978 27.21 16.79 -5.46
C LEU A 978 28.39 16.01 -6.06
N ALA A 979 29.01 15.12 -5.28
CA ALA A 979 30.24 14.44 -5.68
C ALA A 979 30.06 13.53 -6.91
N ASP A 980 28.88 12.94 -7.07
CA ASP A 980 28.59 12.01 -8.16
C ASP A 980 28.29 12.71 -9.50
N LEU A 981 28.12 14.05 -9.51
CA LEU A 981 28.01 14.85 -10.74
C LEU A 981 29.35 14.96 -11.50
N HIS A 982 30.47 14.57 -10.87
CA HIS A 982 31.82 14.64 -11.46
C HIS A 982 32.22 13.39 -12.27
N GLN A 983 31.39 12.34 -12.35
CA GLN A 983 31.74 11.10 -13.05
C GLN A 983 31.78 11.27 -14.58
N GLY A 984 32.95 11.68 -15.07
CA GLY A 984 33.28 11.76 -16.49
C GLY A 984 34.07 10.56 -16.97
N GLN A 985 33.39 9.55 -17.50
CA GLN A 985 33.87 8.77 -18.65
C GLN A 985 32.68 8.11 -19.36
N ASP A 986 32.62 8.28 -20.68
CA ASP A 986 31.69 7.69 -21.66
C ASP A 986 30.30 8.32 -21.91
N GLY A 987 29.99 9.51 -21.38
CA GLY A 987 28.73 10.21 -21.69
C GLY A 987 28.72 11.70 -21.36
N LYS A 988 29.53 12.49 -22.08
CA LYS A 988 29.83 13.91 -21.83
C LYS A 988 28.61 14.77 -21.48
N CYS A 989 28.46 15.12 -20.21
CA CYS A 989 28.22 16.52 -19.87
C CYS A 989 29.51 17.12 -19.31
N VAL A 990 29.97 18.19 -19.93
CA VAL A 990 31.05 19.02 -19.37
C VAL A 990 30.36 20.24 -18.83
N MET A 991 30.31 20.39 -17.50
CA MET A 991 29.86 21.62 -16.84
C MET A 991 30.46 22.82 -17.60
N PRO A 992 29.65 23.74 -18.15
CA PRO A 992 30.18 24.90 -18.84
C PRO A 992 31.12 25.68 -17.92
N LEU A 993 32.20 26.27 -18.46
CA LEU A 993 33.16 27.08 -17.67
C LEU A 993 32.48 28.09 -16.69
N PRO A 994 31.36 28.76 -17.04
CA PRO A 994 30.60 29.61 -16.11
C PRO A 994 29.97 28.87 -14.92
N ALA A 995 29.49 27.64 -15.12
CA ALA A 995 28.93 26.81 -14.05
C ALA A 995 30.05 26.22 -13.17
N GLN A 996 31.21 25.90 -13.76
CA GLN A 996 32.42 25.51 -13.02
C GLN A 996 32.99 26.66 -12.18
N SER A 997 32.88 27.91 -12.61
CA SER A 997 33.31 29.06 -11.80
C SER A 997 32.40 29.36 -10.61
N ASN A 998 31.14 28.88 -10.63
CA ASN A 998 30.21 28.99 -9.49
C ASN A 998 30.32 27.81 -8.51
N CYS A 999 30.94 26.70 -8.92
CA CYS A 999 31.16 25.51 -8.10
C CYS A 999 32.62 25.10 -8.18
N THR A 1000 33.46 25.79 -7.42
CA THR A 1000 34.93 25.68 -7.46
C THR A 1000 35.43 24.30 -7.04
N CYS A 1001 34.66 23.57 -6.22
CA CYS A 1001 34.90 22.16 -5.93
C CYS A 1001 34.90 21.23 -7.15
N LEU A 1002 34.30 21.66 -8.27
CA LEU A 1002 34.22 20.88 -9.51
C LEU A 1002 35.16 21.41 -10.60
N GLN A 1003 36.02 22.38 -10.28
CA GLN A 1003 36.92 23.06 -11.21
C GLN A 1003 38.27 22.33 -11.33
N GLY A 1004 38.31 21.19 -12.03
CA GLY A 1004 39.57 20.48 -12.31
C GLY A 1004 39.39 19.09 -12.90
N SER A 1005 40.03 18.81 -14.04
CA SER A 1005 39.96 17.52 -14.77
C SER A 1005 40.95 16.48 -14.26
N GLN A 1006 41.19 16.40 -12.95
CA GLN A 1006 42.00 15.34 -12.36
C GLN A 1006 41.22 14.70 -11.23
N GLU A 1007 41.12 13.36 -11.29
CA GLU A 1007 40.63 12.47 -10.25
C GLU A 1007 41.49 12.63 -8.97
N ASN A 1008 41.37 13.75 -8.26
CA ASN A 1008 41.93 13.87 -6.92
C ASN A 1008 40.92 13.28 -5.94
N LEU A 1009 41.17 12.03 -5.55
CA LEU A 1009 40.37 11.29 -4.57
C LEU A 1009 40.16 11.97 -3.20
N PRO A 1010 41.00 12.91 -2.68
CA PRO A 1010 40.79 13.52 -1.35
C PRO A 1010 39.67 14.57 -1.28
N GLU A 1011 39.66 15.60 -2.15
CA GLU A 1011 38.69 16.70 -2.04
C GLU A 1011 37.25 16.22 -2.30
N MET A 1012 37.07 15.24 -3.19
CA MET A 1012 35.75 14.66 -3.46
C MET A 1012 35.24 13.78 -2.31
N GLN A 1013 36.12 13.07 -1.59
CA GLN A 1013 35.76 12.34 -0.38
C GLN A 1013 35.43 13.29 0.78
N GLU A 1014 36.13 14.42 0.85
CA GLU A 1014 35.87 15.47 1.82
C GLU A 1014 34.50 16.14 1.54
N LEU A 1015 34.18 16.42 0.28
CA LEU A 1015 32.87 16.94 -0.12
C LEU A 1015 31.71 16.01 0.26
N LYS A 1016 31.88 14.69 0.10
CA LYS A 1016 30.90 13.68 0.58
C LYS A 1016 30.74 13.73 2.10
N THR A 1017 31.86 13.90 2.82
CA THR A 1017 31.87 14.01 4.30
C THR A 1017 31.12 15.26 4.75
N VAL A 1018 31.38 16.40 4.13
CA VAL A 1018 30.74 17.69 4.47
C VAL A 1018 29.25 17.66 4.15
N ASN A 1019 28.87 17.08 3.00
CA ASN A 1019 27.46 16.86 2.65
C ASN A 1019 26.75 16.03 3.73
N TRP A 1020 27.39 14.94 4.20
CA TRP A 1020 26.87 14.10 5.27
C TRP A 1020 26.75 14.86 6.60
N ASP A 1021 27.74 15.69 6.94
CA ASP A 1021 27.71 16.52 8.14
C ASP A 1021 26.56 17.53 8.10
N PHE A 1022 26.28 18.14 6.94
CA PHE A 1022 25.13 19.03 6.75
C PHE A 1022 23.80 18.29 6.96
N GLN A 1023 23.62 17.15 6.30
CA GLN A 1023 22.42 16.31 6.42
C GLN A 1023 22.21 15.84 7.87
N SER A 1024 23.27 15.33 8.51
CA SER A 1024 23.26 14.87 9.89
C SER A 1024 22.92 16.00 10.87
N ALA A 1025 23.47 17.20 10.68
CA ALA A 1025 23.21 18.32 11.57
C ALA A 1025 21.75 18.83 11.49
N LEU A 1026 21.11 18.75 10.32
CA LEU A 1026 19.68 19.11 10.13
C LEU A 1026 18.72 18.17 10.87
N SER A 1027 19.04 16.88 10.96
CA SER A 1027 18.16 15.83 11.53
C SER A 1027 17.63 16.15 12.94
N THR A 1028 18.36 16.95 13.72
CA THR A 1028 18.02 17.28 15.12
C THR A 1028 17.19 18.57 15.28
N LEU A 1029 17.03 19.37 14.22
CA LEU A 1029 16.35 20.67 14.28
C LEU A 1029 14.86 20.57 14.61
N SER A 1030 14.19 19.51 14.13
CA SER A 1030 12.73 19.36 14.27
C SER A 1030 12.27 19.32 15.74
N TYR A 1031 13.12 18.82 16.66
CA TYR A 1031 12.80 18.74 18.09
C TYR A 1031 12.75 20.11 18.80
N GLN A 1032 13.35 21.15 18.22
CA GLN A 1032 13.44 22.47 18.86
C GLN A 1032 12.13 23.28 18.77
N TYR A 1033 11.22 22.87 17.89
CA TYR A 1033 10.00 23.63 17.55
C TYR A 1033 8.70 22.92 17.99
N LEU A 1034 8.76 22.09 19.04
CA LEU A 1034 7.64 21.27 19.50
C LEU A 1034 6.66 21.96 20.44
N GLN A 1035 6.97 23.17 20.93
CA GLN A 1035 6.16 23.84 21.95
C GLN A 1035 4.84 24.40 21.41
N ARG A 1036 4.73 24.61 20.10
CA ARG A 1036 3.53 25.16 19.46
C ARG A 1036 2.75 24.06 18.75
N GLU A 1037 1.44 24.00 19.00
CA GLU A 1037 0.57 23.02 18.36
C GLU A 1037 0.10 23.45 16.96
N ASP A 1038 0.38 24.69 16.56
CA ASP A 1038 0.06 25.27 15.26
C ASP A 1038 1.29 25.45 14.36
N PHE A 1039 2.45 24.92 14.76
CA PHE A 1039 3.71 25.03 14.02
C PHE A 1039 4.48 23.71 14.04
N ALA A 1040 4.97 23.25 12.89
CA ALA A 1040 5.81 22.06 12.82
C ALA A 1040 6.96 22.25 11.83
N VAL A 1041 8.14 21.73 12.18
CA VAL A 1041 9.29 21.59 11.28
C VAL A 1041 9.53 20.10 11.04
N VAL A 1042 9.68 19.71 9.78
CA VAL A 1042 9.90 18.33 9.36
C VAL A 1042 10.98 18.26 8.29
N VAL A 1043 12.04 17.49 8.57
CA VAL A 1043 13.13 17.23 7.62
C VAL A 1043 12.69 16.17 6.59
N GLN A 1044 13.05 16.38 5.32
CA GLN A 1044 12.71 15.51 4.19
C GLN A 1044 13.99 14.93 3.56
N PRO A 1045 14.43 13.72 3.97
CA PRO A 1045 15.75 13.17 3.66
C PRO A 1045 15.86 12.42 2.32
N PHE A 1046 14.95 12.62 1.37
CA PHE A 1046 14.91 11.85 0.11
C PHE A 1046 16.13 12.06 -0.82
N PHE A 1047 17.14 12.81 -0.39
CA PHE A 1047 18.42 13.02 -1.08
C PHE A 1047 19.64 12.40 -0.37
N GLN A 1048 19.51 11.82 0.84
CA GLN A 1048 20.64 11.25 1.59
C GLN A 1048 21.38 10.15 0.83
N ASN A 1049 20.64 9.24 0.21
CA ASN A 1049 21.17 8.07 -0.50
C ASN A 1049 20.80 8.11 -1.99
N THR A 1050 20.57 9.30 -2.54
CA THR A 1050 20.15 9.47 -3.93
C THR A 1050 21.35 9.50 -4.85
N LEU A 1051 21.42 8.53 -5.76
CA LEU A 1051 22.44 8.47 -6.79
C LEU A 1051 22.00 9.25 -8.04
N VAL A 1052 22.98 9.76 -8.79
CA VAL A 1052 22.74 10.38 -10.10
C VAL A 1052 22.05 9.35 -11.01
N PRO A 1053 20.93 9.72 -11.67
CA PRO A 1053 20.21 8.79 -12.54
C PRO A 1053 21.10 8.30 -13.68
N LEU A 1054 21.03 7.02 -14.01
CA LEU A 1054 21.78 6.40 -15.10
C LEU A 1054 20.88 6.13 -16.31
N ASN A 1055 21.38 6.43 -17.50
CA ASN A 1055 20.73 6.10 -18.76
C ASN A 1055 20.97 4.61 -19.11
N LYS A 1056 20.31 4.13 -20.17
CA LYS A 1056 20.40 2.71 -20.61
C LYS A 1056 21.82 2.24 -20.98
N ARG A 1057 22.77 3.15 -21.16
CA ARG A 1057 24.18 2.86 -21.46
C ARG A 1057 25.08 2.89 -20.21
N GLY A 1058 24.50 3.09 -19.02
CA GLY A 1058 25.23 3.13 -17.75
C GLY A 1058 25.92 4.46 -17.44
N GLY A 1059 25.78 5.49 -18.30
CA GLY A 1059 26.25 6.86 -18.00
C GLY A 1059 25.14 7.71 -17.38
N ALA A 1060 25.46 8.90 -16.86
CA ALA A 1060 24.47 9.81 -16.29
C ALA A 1060 23.32 10.14 -17.28
N ASP A 1061 22.07 10.10 -16.80
CA ASP A 1061 20.89 10.51 -17.55
C ASP A 1061 20.69 12.03 -17.40
N LEU A 1062 21.34 12.76 -18.30
CA LEU A 1062 21.33 14.21 -18.34
C LEU A 1062 19.93 14.80 -18.57
N THR A 1063 18.92 14.00 -18.95
CA THR A 1063 17.56 14.51 -19.16
C THR A 1063 16.88 15.00 -17.87
N PHE A 1064 17.40 14.62 -16.70
CA PHE A 1064 16.94 15.12 -15.40
C PHE A 1064 17.63 16.43 -14.97
N PHE A 1065 18.63 16.89 -15.73
CA PHE A 1065 19.40 18.11 -15.47
C PHE A 1065 19.25 19.12 -16.61
N SER A 1066 19.48 20.40 -16.34
CA SER A 1066 19.53 21.47 -17.34
C SER A 1066 20.83 21.40 -18.15
N GLU A 1067 20.97 22.28 -19.15
CA GLU A 1067 22.17 22.39 -19.99
C GLU A 1067 23.46 22.68 -19.20
N ASP A 1068 23.34 23.22 -17.98
CA ASP A 1068 24.48 23.43 -17.10
C ASP A 1068 24.90 22.17 -16.32
N CYS A 1069 24.10 21.09 -16.36
CA CYS A 1069 24.33 19.79 -15.70
C CYS A 1069 24.47 19.83 -14.18
N PHE A 1070 23.95 20.87 -13.56
CA PHE A 1070 23.90 21.06 -12.11
C PHE A 1070 22.48 21.36 -11.64
N HIS A 1071 21.77 22.26 -12.31
CA HIS A 1071 20.37 22.51 -12.02
C HIS A 1071 19.49 21.40 -12.59
N PHE A 1072 18.37 21.12 -11.91
CA PHE A 1072 17.41 20.13 -12.40
C PHE A 1072 16.63 20.65 -13.61
N SER A 1073 16.36 19.77 -14.57
CA SER A 1073 15.41 20.06 -15.65
C SER A 1073 13.98 20.06 -15.12
N GLU A 1074 13.01 20.41 -15.98
CA GLU A 1074 11.58 20.20 -15.65
C GLU A 1074 11.29 18.76 -15.22
N ARG A 1075 11.98 17.82 -15.86
CA ARG A 1075 11.88 16.39 -15.57
C ARG A 1075 12.38 16.10 -14.15
N GLY A 1076 13.54 16.65 -13.79
CA GLY A 1076 14.12 16.54 -12.44
C GLY A 1076 13.24 17.17 -11.38
N HIS A 1077 12.75 18.39 -11.60
CA HIS A 1077 11.85 19.09 -10.67
C HIS A 1077 10.53 18.34 -10.44
N ALA A 1078 9.98 17.67 -11.44
CA ALA A 1078 8.79 16.83 -11.27
C ALA A 1078 9.05 15.64 -10.35
N GLU A 1079 10.20 15.00 -10.49
CA GLU A 1079 10.58 13.87 -9.64
C GLU A 1079 10.80 14.31 -8.20
N MET A 1080 11.43 15.47 -7.99
CA MET A 1080 11.60 16.06 -6.66
C MET A 1080 10.26 16.40 -6.01
N ALA A 1081 9.30 16.91 -6.78
CA ALA A 1081 7.97 17.21 -6.26
C ALA A 1081 7.23 15.94 -5.79
N ILE A 1082 7.35 14.83 -6.54
CA ILE A 1082 6.80 13.53 -6.16
C ILE A 1082 7.51 12.98 -4.91
N ALA A 1083 8.85 13.07 -4.86
CA ALA A 1083 9.63 12.62 -3.73
C ALA A 1083 9.27 13.38 -2.45
N LEU A 1084 9.27 14.72 -2.50
CA LEU A 1084 8.86 15.59 -1.39
C LEU A 1084 7.44 15.27 -0.92
N TRP A 1085 6.50 15.15 -1.85
CA TRP A 1085 5.11 14.81 -1.54
C TRP A 1085 4.99 13.48 -0.80
N ASN A 1086 5.60 12.42 -1.34
CA ASN A 1086 5.57 11.10 -0.72
C ASN A 1086 6.21 11.12 0.68
N ASN A 1087 7.31 11.86 0.84
CA ASN A 1087 8.04 11.95 2.09
C ASN A 1087 7.25 12.70 3.18
N MET A 1088 6.43 13.68 2.82
CA MET A 1088 5.51 14.34 3.75
C MET A 1088 4.41 13.40 4.30
N LEU A 1089 4.08 12.32 3.58
CA LEU A 1089 3.08 11.32 4.01
C LEU A 1089 3.69 10.16 4.81
N GLU A 1090 5.02 10.05 4.83
CA GLU A 1090 5.76 8.99 5.53
C GLU A 1090 6.07 9.38 6.99
N PRO A 1091 5.84 8.48 7.97
CA PRO A 1091 6.12 8.76 9.37
C PRO A 1091 7.57 9.23 9.58
N VAL A 1092 7.76 10.23 10.43
CA VAL A 1092 9.11 10.67 10.83
C VAL A 1092 9.83 9.49 11.48
N GLY A 1093 11.08 9.23 11.10
CA GLY A 1093 11.83 8.01 11.46
C GLY A 1093 11.75 6.86 10.43
N HIS A 1094 10.74 6.88 9.55
CA HIS A 1094 10.55 5.91 8.46
C HIS A 1094 10.43 6.58 7.09
N LYS A 1095 10.98 7.79 6.96
CA LYS A 1095 11.01 8.54 5.71
C LYS A 1095 11.96 7.89 4.72
N THR A 1096 11.56 7.82 3.46
CA THR A 1096 12.41 7.38 2.36
C THR A 1096 13.62 8.32 2.24
N THR A 1097 14.82 7.76 2.17
CA THR A 1097 16.10 8.49 2.16
C THR A 1097 16.76 8.54 0.78
N SER A 1098 16.13 8.00 -0.26
CA SER A 1098 16.61 8.02 -1.65
C SER A 1098 15.47 8.30 -2.64
N ASN A 1099 15.80 8.89 -3.78
CA ASN A 1099 14.86 9.16 -4.86
C ASN A 1099 15.17 8.29 -6.08
N ASN A 1100 14.13 7.70 -6.65
CA ASN A 1100 14.23 6.89 -7.87
C ASN A 1100 13.72 7.68 -9.08
N PHE A 1101 14.64 8.19 -9.90
CA PHE A 1101 14.38 9.03 -11.08
C PHE A 1101 13.88 8.20 -12.28
N THR A 1102 12.57 7.95 -12.33
CA THR A 1102 11.92 7.19 -13.43
C THR A 1102 10.98 8.06 -14.26
N TYR A 1103 10.67 9.28 -13.81
CA TYR A 1103 9.67 10.18 -14.41
C TYR A 1103 8.29 9.55 -14.55
N SER A 1104 7.93 8.69 -13.59
CA SER A 1104 6.62 8.03 -13.55
C SER A 1104 5.70 8.66 -12.50
N ARG A 1105 4.54 9.13 -12.96
CA ARG A 1105 3.48 9.67 -12.07
C ARG A 1105 2.77 8.58 -11.26
N THR A 1106 2.96 7.29 -11.59
CA THR A 1106 2.38 6.17 -10.82
C THR A 1106 3.02 6.00 -9.43
N LYS A 1107 4.16 6.65 -9.17
CA LYS A 1107 4.83 6.65 -7.85
C LYS A 1107 4.17 7.57 -6.83
N LEU A 1108 3.25 8.44 -7.26
CA LEU A 1108 2.60 9.40 -6.38
C LEU A 1108 1.74 8.65 -5.36
N LYS A 1109 2.08 8.76 -4.07
CA LYS A 1109 1.29 8.19 -2.97
C LYS A 1109 0.14 9.13 -2.64
N CYS A 1110 -1.01 8.59 -2.25
CA CYS A 1110 -2.13 9.39 -1.75
C CYS A 1110 -2.30 9.19 -0.24
N PRO A 1111 -2.72 10.23 0.50
CA PRO A 1111 -3.10 10.05 1.90
C PRO A 1111 -4.26 9.06 1.99
N SER A 1112 -4.18 8.09 2.91
CA SER A 1112 -5.25 7.12 3.14
C SER A 1112 -6.27 7.66 4.15
N ALA A 1113 -7.46 7.08 4.20
CA ALA A 1113 -8.47 7.46 5.19
C ALA A 1113 -7.98 7.24 6.65
N GLU A 1114 -7.09 6.26 6.86
CA GLU A 1114 -6.49 5.97 8.15
C GLU A 1114 -5.39 6.97 8.54
N ASN A 1115 -4.70 7.54 7.55
CA ASN A 1115 -3.59 8.48 7.76
C ASN A 1115 -3.71 9.67 6.80
N PRO A 1116 -4.75 10.52 6.96
CA PRO A 1116 -5.03 11.61 6.02
C PRO A 1116 -4.13 12.83 6.22
N TYR A 1117 -3.30 12.82 7.28
CA TYR A 1117 -2.52 13.96 7.75
C TYR A 1117 -1.09 13.97 7.20
N LEU A 1118 -0.54 15.17 7.03
CA LEU A 1118 0.90 15.35 6.88
C LEU A 1118 1.63 14.86 8.14
N ARG A 1119 2.73 14.14 7.95
CA ARG A 1119 3.46 13.50 9.04
C ARG A 1119 4.40 14.48 9.74
N THR A 1120 4.18 14.63 11.04
CA THR A 1120 4.97 15.41 12.00
C THR A 1120 5.58 14.48 13.04
N LEU A 1121 6.52 14.97 13.85
CA LEU A 1121 7.09 14.19 14.96
C LEU A 1121 6.03 13.63 15.92
N ARG A 1122 4.97 14.40 16.22
CA ARG A 1122 3.93 14.02 17.20
C ARG A 1122 3.00 12.94 16.67
N ASN A 1123 2.52 13.06 15.43
CA ASN A 1123 1.63 12.07 14.81
C ASN A 1123 2.38 10.88 14.16
N SER A 1124 3.70 10.82 14.32
CA SER A 1124 4.56 9.68 13.94
C SER A 1124 5.00 8.85 15.15
N GLN A 1125 4.39 9.06 16.33
CA GLN A 1125 4.62 8.28 17.57
C GLN A 1125 6.05 8.38 18.17
N LEU A 1126 6.89 9.32 17.71
CA LEU A 1126 8.24 9.55 18.25
C LEU A 1126 8.27 10.36 19.56
N LEU A 1127 7.18 11.05 19.91
CA LEU A 1127 7.07 11.90 21.12
C LEU A 1127 6.16 11.34 22.22
N GLN A 1128 5.41 10.27 21.95
CA GLN A 1128 4.52 9.66 22.95
C GLN A 1128 5.26 9.00 24.14
N ASN A 1129 6.60 8.94 24.10
CA ASN A 1129 7.43 8.56 25.25
C ASN A 1129 7.77 9.72 26.21
N GLN A 1130 7.19 10.92 26.05
CA GLN A 1130 7.47 12.10 26.90
C GLN A 1130 6.23 12.83 27.46
N ALA A 1131 5.01 12.33 27.25
CA ALA A 1131 3.77 13.05 27.63
C ALA A 1131 2.96 12.44 28.78
N ASP A 1132 3.51 11.52 29.58
CA ASP A 1132 2.86 10.99 30.80
C ASP A 1132 3.50 11.53 32.09
N THR A 1133 3.84 12.81 32.12
CA THR A 1133 4.10 13.54 33.38
C THR A 1133 3.37 14.86 33.40
N GLU A 1134 2.05 14.82 33.59
CA GLU A 1134 1.37 15.90 34.32
C GLU A 1134 1.54 15.68 35.83
N PRO A 1135 1.67 16.76 36.64
CA PRO A 1135 1.85 16.62 38.09
C PRO A 1135 0.58 16.05 38.75
N PRO A 1136 0.70 15.20 39.79
CA PRO A 1136 -0.46 14.62 40.44
C PRO A 1136 -1.25 15.72 41.17
N VAL A 1137 -2.45 16.02 40.66
CA VAL A 1137 -3.47 16.71 41.46
C VAL A 1137 -3.81 15.79 42.64
N LEU A 1138 -3.41 16.20 43.84
CA LEU A 1138 -3.61 15.50 45.10
C LEU A 1138 -5.09 15.10 45.32
N SER A 1139 -5.37 13.80 45.32
CA SER A 1139 -6.71 13.21 45.49
C SER A 1139 -7.34 13.36 46.88
N TRP A 1140 -6.76 14.19 47.78
CA TRP A 1140 -7.39 14.56 49.06
C TRP A 1140 -8.23 15.85 48.98
N ALA A 1141 -8.10 16.65 47.91
CA ALA A 1141 -8.82 17.92 47.81
C ALA A 1141 -10.34 17.75 47.60
N VAL A 1142 -10.79 16.66 46.96
CA VAL A 1142 -12.22 16.42 46.69
C VAL A 1142 -12.98 15.93 47.95
N PRO A 1143 -12.45 15.01 48.78
CA PRO A 1143 -13.10 14.67 50.06
C PRO A 1143 -13.07 15.81 51.08
N VAL A 1144 -12.01 16.62 51.10
CA VAL A 1144 -11.88 17.74 52.06
C VAL A 1144 -12.74 18.95 51.65
N ALA A 1145 -12.90 19.23 50.35
CA ALA A 1145 -13.86 20.22 49.86
C ALA A 1145 -15.32 19.78 50.05
N ALA A 1146 -15.62 18.48 49.84
CA ALA A 1146 -16.95 17.92 50.10
C ALA A 1146 -17.29 17.88 51.60
N GLY A 1147 -16.32 17.58 52.47
CA GLY A 1147 -16.49 17.61 53.93
C GLY A 1147 -16.58 19.03 54.51
N GLY A 1148 -15.76 19.96 54.01
CA GLY A 1148 -15.78 21.37 54.42
C GLY A 1148 -17.06 22.09 54.00
N GLY A 1149 -17.56 21.81 52.80
CA GLY A 1149 -18.83 22.35 52.30
C GLY A 1149 -20.04 21.90 53.11
N LEU A 1150 -20.03 20.67 53.64
CA LEU A 1150 -21.11 20.14 54.47
C LEU A 1150 -21.14 20.77 55.87
N VAL A 1151 -19.97 21.05 56.47
CA VAL A 1151 -19.87 21.72 57.77
C VAL A 1151 -20.25 23.21 57.68
N VAL A 1152 -19.81 23.90 56.63
CA VAL A 1152 -20.18 25.31 56.37
C VAL A 1152 -21.66 25.41 55.99
N GLY A 1153 -22.20 24.47 55.23
CA GLY A 1153 -23.62 24.42 54.86
C GLY A 1153 -24.55 24.18 56.05
N VAL A 1154 -24.21 23.23 56.94
CA VAL A 1154 -24.98 22.98 58.17
C VAL A 1154 -24.87 24.16 59.14
N GLY A 1155 -23.68 24.76 59.27
CA GLY A 1155 -23.47 25.98 60.07
C GLY A 1155 -24.25 27.18 59.54
N ALA A 1156 -24.27 27.40 58.22
CA ALA A 1156 -25.03 28.49 57.61
C ALA A 1156 -26.55 28.29 57.73
N VAL A 1157 -27.06 27.05 57.62
CA VAL A 1157 -28.49 26.74 57.78
C VAL A 1157 -28.96 26.89 59.24
N MET A 1158 -28.13 26.52 60.22
CA MET A 1158 -28.41 26.72 61.65
C MET A 1158 -28.41 28.20 62.02
N THR A 1159 -27.46 28.98 61.48
CA THR A 1159 -27.38 30.43 61.69
C THR A 1159 -28.51 31.18 60.97
N TRP A 1160 -28.90 30.73 59.78
CA TRP A 1160 -30.05 31.28 59.03
C TRP A 1160 -31.39 30.98 59.73
N ARG A 1161 -31.56 29.79 60.32
CA ARG A 1161 -32.75 29.46 61.12
C ARG A 1161 -32.84 30.25 62.42
N ALA A 1162 -31.71 30.63 63.03
CA ALA A 1162 -31.69 31.50 64.21
C ALA A 1162 -32.00 32.98 63.87
N LEU A 1163 -31.63 33.44 62.67
CA LEU A 1163 -31.82 34.83 62.23
C LEU A 1163 -33.19 35.08 61.56
N ARG A 1164 -33.86 34.05 61.01
CA ARG A 1164 -35.20 34.17 60.40
C ARG A 1164 -36.39 34.00 61.35
N GLY A 1165 -36.13 33.74 62.64
CA GLY A 1165 -37.15 33.73 63.70
C GLY A 1165 -37.67 35.12 64.11
N ARG A 1166 -37.34 36.18 63.37
CA ARG A 1166 -37.87 37.54 63.58
C ARG A 1166 -38.26 38.14 62.24
N GLN A 1167 -39.54 38.54 62.14
CA GLN A 1167 -40.24 39.27 61.06
C GLN A 1167 -40.88 38.35 59.99
N ASN A 1168 -42.15 37.93 60.13
CA ASN A 1168 -43.42 38.63 59.77
C ASN A 1168 -43.41 39.17 58.32
N GLU A 1169 -44.41 39.04 57.45
CA GLU A 1169 -45.80 38.56 57.48
C GLU A 1169 -46.31 38.54 56.00
N ASN A 1170 -47.26 37.65 55.69
CA ASN A 1170 -48.34 37.76 54.68
C ASN A 1170 -48.06 37.93 53.15
N SER A 1171 -48.28 36.81 52.42
CA SER A 1171 -49.33 36.53 51.38
C SER A 1171 -49.68 37.54 50.26
N PRO A 1172 -50.41 37.13 49.17
CA PRO A 1172 -50.12 36.12 48.14
C PRO A 1172 -50.54 36.62 46.71
N LEU A 1173 -50.71 35.69 45.74
CA LEU A 1173 -51.33 35.84 44.38
C LEU A 1173 -50.41 36.40 43.28
N SER A 1174 -50.48 36.05 41.99
CA SER A 1174 -51.11 34.97 41.21
C SER A 1174 -50.68 35.19 39.74
N LEU A 1175 -50.91 34.18 38.89
CA LEU A 1175 -51.17 34.27 37.44
C LEU A 1175 -49.99 34.44 36.44
N ASN A 1176 -49.87 33.38 35.63
CA ASN A 1176 -50.05 33.35 34.17
C ASN A 1176 -48.92 33.65 33.16
N THR A 1177 -49.01 32.81 32.11
CA THR A 1177 -48.71 33.00 30.67
C THR A 1177 -47.25 32.94 30.23
N MET A 1178 -46.91 31.90 29.43
CA MET A 1178 -46.70 31.93 27.96
C MET A 1178 -45.46 32.77 27.58
N SER A 1179 -44.50 32.37 26.76
CA SER A 1179 -44.47 31.53 25.56
C SER A 1179 -43.00 31.27 25.21
N PHE A 1180 -42.69 30.16 24.55
CA PHE A 1180 -41.92 30.17 23.29
C PHE A 1180 -42.46 29.06 22.39
#